data_AF-A0AAW8R0Q8-F1
#
_entry.id   AF-A0AAW8R0Q8-F1
#
_cell.length_a   1.000
_cell.length_b   1.000
_cell.length_c   1.000
_cell.angle_alpha   90.00
_cell.angle_beta   90.00
_cell.angle_gamma   90.00
#
_symmetry.space_group_name_H-M   'P 1'
#
loop_
_entity.id
_entity.type
_entity.pdbx_description
1 polymer ?
#
loop_
_entity_poly.entity_id
_entity_poly.type
_entity_poly.pdbx_seq_one_letter_code
_entity_poly.pdbx_strand_id
1 'polypeptide(L)'
;MSLRTNLKKVLPPISVTEQEALDAGDVWIESSIYQGKPDMHALRSLPQATLSADEQAFLDGPVQELLAMVDEFELNNSKHIPQEVLDFLGKNKFFSMIIPKKFGGLEFSPYANSTIVATIAATSGAIAVTVMVPNSLGPGELLMHYGTEDQQNYWLPKLAVGQDIPCFALTSPEAGSDAGSIPDAAIVTKGMWEGKEVVGLSVTWDKRYITLAPIATVLGLAFKVFDPEQLLGDKLELGITCALLPKSHPGVELGNRHDPMGVKFYNGTTRGKDVFIPMDFIIGGEKNIGRGWQMLVSCLGAGRGISLPAMGVASAQSAFKSTAEYSFVREQFGVPIGRFEGIQEKLADIAGKTFLLEAMRVLTTEGLGEGVKPSVVTAIAKYHMTELGRDVLNSAMDVQAGKAIQRGPQNTLANGYAALPIAITVEGANILTRNLMIFGQGAMRCHPHLKEMVDLIHSDDKSADAAFNKVFGKTVKFSVKNAFRSLANSYLPFLRSKESNFPIVRPYEKRVNAIAAKLAPLADLSLLVLGGDLKKAELLSARLGDVMSYLYAAMATIRFYEQRVEDRTQAEAYFRYAMEWSLQQAETAVVNFINNFPNTPTRGLMRLLTNTYTSSVSGISDDLVRELSMASLQDSSIKAQLTHLVKTMPGDGNDINEQAFKAKHAAMPLLSKVQKALRKSPVVPFVSFENAVDKLLEAGELTTDERTVLLEYNEKRKLSVRVDEFTFDMDLLSAEETDGPSAGRTKDEAANAA
;
A
#
# COMPACT_ATOMS: atom_id res chain seq x y z
N MET A 1 33.79 16.12 34.05
CA MET A 1 32.58 16.22 33.19
C MET A 1 31.83 14.90 33.30
N SER A 2 30.52 14.92 33.52
CA SER A 2 29.74 13.67 33.58
C SER A 2 29.66 13.01 32.20
N LEU A 3 29.43 11.70 32.15
CA LEU A 3 29.21 10.95 30.90
C LEU A 3 28.09 11.60 30.06
N ARG A 4 27.01 12.02 30.72
CA ARG A 4 25.89 12.78 30.14
C ARG A 4 26.34 14.08 29.46
N THR A 5 27.17 14.89 30.14
CA THR A 5 27.67 16.17 29.61
C THR A 5 28.59 15.98 28.41
N ASN A 6 29.36 14.89 28.37
CA ASN A 6 30.17 14.53 27.21
C ASN A 6 29.29 14.11 26.02
N LEU A 7 28.24 13.31 26.26
CA LEU A 7 27.31 12.89 25.21
C LEU A 7 26.50 14.07 24.65
N LYS A 8 26.11 15.05 25.48
CA LYS A 8 25.44 16.29 25.05
C LYS A 8 26.28 17.09 24.03
N LYS A 9 27.61 16.95 24.03
CA LYS A 9 28.51 17.62 23.08
C LYS A 9 28.67 16.89 21.75
N VAL A 10 28.39 15.58 21.73
CA VAL A 10 28.65 14.71 20.57
C VAL A 10 27.36 14.41 19.80
N LEU A 11 26.21 14.40 20.48
CA LEU A 11 24.92 14.22 19.84
C LEU A 11 24.41 15.54 19.26
N PRO A 12 23.91 15.55 18.01
CA PRO A 12 23.28 16.74 17.45
C PRO A 12 21.98 17.07 18.22
N PRO A 13 21.62 18.35 18.34
CA PRO A 13 20.34 18.74 18.94
C PRO A 13 19.18 18.24 18.07
N ILE A 14 18.12 17.76 18.72
CA ILE A 14 16.87 17.38 18.07
C ILE A 14 16.08 18.66 17.77
N SER A 15 15.65 18.87 16.53
CA SER A 15 14.81 20.02 16.18
C SER A 15 13.42 19.86 16.78
N VAL A 16 12.69 20.96 16.98
CA VAL A 16 11.29 20.92 17.47
C VAL A 16 10.42 20.06 16.55
N THR A 17 10.59 20.20 15.24
CA THR A 17 9.86 19.40 14.24
C THR A 17 10.20 17.91 14.30
N GLU A 18 11.44 17.55 14.60
CA GLU A 18 11.86 16.17 14.78
C GLU A 18 11.32 15.59 16.09
N GLN A 19 11.34 16.37 17.17
CA GLN A 19 10.77 15.98 18.45
C GLN A 19 9.26 15.74 18.34
N GLU A 20 8.52 16.65 17.71
CA GLU A 20 7.07 16.49 17.47
C GLU A 20 6.76 15.24 16.64
N ALA A 21 7.60 14.92 15.64
CA ALA A 21 7.44 13.70 14.87
C ALA A 21 7.76 12.43 15.67
N LEU A 22 8.74 12.49 16.58
CA LEU A 22 9.09 11.41 17.50
C LEU A 22 8.06 11.21 18.61
N ASP A 23 7.35 12.26 18.99
CA ASP A 23 6.28 12.21 19.99
C ASP A 23 4.95 11.79 19.36
N ALA A 24 4.73 12.09 18.07
CA ALA A 24 3.56 11.66 17.32
C ALA A 24 3.52 10.13 17.09
N GLY A 25 2.38 9.52 17.40
CA GLY A 25 2.11 8.09 17.23
C GLY A 25 2.35 7.26 18.48
N ASP A 26 2.06 5.97 18.40
CA ASP A 26 2.18 4.96 19.45
C ASP A 26 3.24 3.91 19.09
N VAL A 27 3.66 3.14 20.09
CA VAL A 27 4.49 1.95 19.91
C VAL A 27 3.59 0.73 20.08
N TRP A 28 3.67 -0.22 19.15
CA TRP A 28 2.80 -1.40 19.13
C TRP A 28 3.63 -2.70 19.09
N ILE A 29 3.22 -3.70 18.30
CA ILE A 29 3.84 -5.03 18.26
C ILE A 29 5.24 -5.02 17.64
N GLU A 30 5.57 -4.04 16.79
CA GLU A 30 6.89 -3.88 16.18
C GLU A 30 8.00 -3.67 17.22
N SER A 31 7.65 -3.12 18.38
CA SER A 31 8.60 -2.97 19.49
C SER A 31 9.14 -4.29 20.02
N SER A 32 8.30 -5.33 20.02
CA SER A 32 8.70 -6.67 20.44
C SER A 32 9.69 -7.30 19.46
N ILE A 33 9.57 -6.98 18.17
CA ILE A 33 10.52 -7.36 17.12
C ILE A 33 11.87 -6.68 17.40
N TYR A 34 11.86 -5.36 17.63
CA TYR A 34 13.06 -4.59 17.95
C TYR A 34 13.78 -5.13 19.18
N GLN A 35 13.03 -5.44 20.24
CA GLN A 35 13.57 -5.99 21.49
C GLN A 35 14.08 -7.44 21.36
N GLY A 36 13.95 -8.04 20.18
CA GLY A 36 14.41 -9.38 19.87
C GLY A 36 13.64 -10.47 20.59
N LYS A 37 12.35 -10.22 20.86
CA LYS A 37 11.40 -11.20 21.38
C LYS A 37 9.99 -10.84 20.86
N PRO A 38 9.69 -11.16 19.58
CA PRO A 38 8.38 -10.94 18.99
C PRO A 38 7.26 -11.49 19.87
N ASP A 39 6.26 -10.65 20.17
CA ASP A 39 5.14 -11.00 21.04
C ASP A 39 4.02 -11.67 20.24
N MET A 40 4.16 -13.00 20.08
CA MET A 40 3.20 -13.81 19.33
C MET A 40 1.87 -13.99 20.07
N HIS A 41 1.85 -13.84 21.39
CA HIS A 41 0.62 -13.84 22.18
C HIS A 41 -0.19 -12.57 21.93
N ALA A 42 0.44 -11.40 22.03
CA ALA A 42 -0.20 -10.13 21.69
C ALA A 42 -0.71 -10.13 20.25
N LEU A 43 0.09 -10.61 19.30
CA LEU A 43 -0.30 -10.77 17.90
C LEU A 43 -1.59 -11.60 17.75
N ARG A 44 -1.73 -12.73 18.45
CA ARG A 44 -2.92 -13.60 18.37
C ARG A 44 -4.12 -13.04 19.09
N SER A 45 -3.90 -12.24 20.14
CA SER A 45 -4.94 -11.65 20.99
C SER A 45 -5.66 -10.48 20.34
N LEU A 46 -5.10 -9.92 19.25
CA LEU A 46 -5.75 -8.86 18.50
C LEU A 46 -7.13 -9.31 18.01
N PRO A 47 -8.17 -8.47 18.17
CA PRO A 47 -9.48 -8.73 17.57
C PRO A 47 -9.38 -8.85 16.05
N GLN A 48 -10.15 -9.79 15.50
CA GLN A 48 -10.25 -9.94 14.06
C GLN A 48 -11.12 -8.81 13.49
N ALA A 49 -10.58 -8.01 12.57
CA ALA A 49 -11.38 -6.99 11.90
C ALA A 49 -12.48 -7.63 11.05
N THR A 50 -13.73 -7.27 11.29
CA THR A 50 -14.87 -7.72 10.48
C THR A 50 -15.62 -6.50 9.98
N LEU A 51 -16.24 -6.64 8.81
CA LEU A 51 -17.14 -5.61 8.32
C LEU A 51 -18.44 -5.69 9.12
N SER A 52 -18.86 -4.57 9.68
CA SER A 52 -20.21 -4.42 10.22
C SER A 52 -21.25 -4.56 9.11
N ALA A 53 -22.52 -4.74 9.48
CA ALA A 53 -23.61 -4.85 8.52
C ALA A 53 -23.70 -3.61 7.60
N ASP A 54 -23.49 -2.40 8.14
CA ASP A 54 -23.50 -1.15 7.38
C ASP A 54 -22.33 -1.09 6.38
N GLU A 55 -21.14 -1.51 6.80
CA GLU A 55 -19.94 -1.52 5.95
C GLU A 55 -20.04 -2.56 4.82
N GLN A 56 -20.57 -3.75 5.14
CA GLN A 56 -20.83 -4.79 4.14
C GLN A 56 -21.91 -4.34 3.14
N ALA A 57 -23.01 -3.74 3.63
CA ALA A 57 -24.05 -3.19 2.76
C ALA A 57 -23.52 -2.07 1.84
N PHE A 58 -22.54 -1.28 2.31
CA PHE A 58 -21.89 -0.27 1.49
C PHE A 58 -21.07 -0.88 0.36
N LEU A 59 -20.32 -1.96 0.63
CA LEU A 59 -19.54 -2.71 -0.35
C LEU A 59 -20.42 -3.43 -1.38
N ASP A 60 -21.55 -3.97 -0.95
CA ASP A 60 -22.45 -4.77 -1.79
C ASP A 60 -23.44 -3.91 -2.58
N GLY A 61 -23.68 -2.66 -2.17
CA GLY A 61 -24.56 -1.70 -2.84
C GLY A 61 -23.77 -0.57 -3.50
N PRO A 62 -23.57 0.58 -2.81
CA PRO A 62 -22.91 1.77 -3.35
C PRO A 62 -21.60 1.51 -4.10
N VAL A 63 -20.72 0.64 -3.58
CA VAL A 63 -19.46 0.32 -4.26
C VAL A 63 -19.72 -0.43 -5.56
N GLN A 64 -20.61 -1.43 -5.61
CA GLN A 64 -20.93 -2.14 -6.85
C GLN A 64 -21.54 -1.20 -7.89
N GLU A 65 -22.43 -0.29 -7.48
CA GLU A 65 -23.02 0.71 -8.37
C GLU A 65 -21.94 1.67 -8.91
N LEU A 66 -21.01 2.14 -8.06
CA LEU A 66 -19.88 2.95 -8.51
C LEU A 66 -19.02 2.22 -9.56
N LEU A 67 -18.70 0.95 -9.33
CA LEU A 67 -17.91 0.17 -10.27
C LEU A 67 -18.63 0.00 -11.61
N ALA A 68 -19.96 -0.16 -11.60
CA ALA A 68 -20.76 -0.25 -12.81
C ALA A 68 -20.87 1.07 -13.60
N MET A 69 -20.65 2.22 -12.95
CA MET A 69 -20.63 3.53 -13.60
C MET A 69 -19.29 3.87 -14.27
N VAL A 70 -18.24 3.08 -14.05
CA VAL A 70 -16.88 3.41 -14.46
C VAL A 70 -16.38 2.42 -15.50
N ASP A 71 -16.37 2.84 -16.76
CA ASP A 71 -15.51 2.23 -17.77
C ASP A 71 -14.12 2.86 -17.70
N GLU A 72 -13.14 2.06 -17.27
CA GLU A 72 -11.76 2.53 -17.07
C GLU A 72 -11.06 2.88 -18.40
N PHE A 73 -11.41 2.23 -19.51
CA PHE A 73 -10.85 2.55 -20.82
C PHE A 73 -11.41 3.90 -21.30
N GLU A 74 -12.72 4.11 -21.22
CA GLU A 74 -13.34 5.40 -21.57
C GLU A 74 -12.82 6.52 -20.66
N LEU A 75 -12.76 6.28 -19.35
CA LEU A 75 -12.26 7.25 -18.39
C LEU A 75 -10.84 7.70 -18.78
N ASN A 76 -9.94 6.76 -19.09
CA ASN A 76 -8.55 7.07 -19.46
C ASN A 76 -8.41 7.81 -20.81
N ASN A 77 -9.39 7.70 -21.70
CA ASN A 77 -9.43 8.46 -22.96
C ASN A 77 -10.18 9.79 -22.82
N SER A 78 -10.91 9.99 -21.71
CA SER A 78 -11.62 11.23 -21.42
C SER A 78 -10.69 12.37 -20.93
N LYS A 79 -11.23 13.58 -20.91
CA LYS A 79 -10.59 14.77 -20.31
C LYS A 79 -10.84 14.85 -18.79
N HIS A 80 -12.00 14.40 -18.34
CA HIS A 80 -12.52 14.62 -16.99
C HIS A 80 -13.16 13.35 -16.46
N ILE A 81 -13.07 13.14 -15.15
CA ILE A 81 -13.98 12.20 -14.48
C ILE A 81 -15.42 12.67 -14.78
N PRO A 82 -16.32 11.79 -15.25
CA PRO A 82 -17.71 12.15 -15.51
C PRO A 82 -18.35 12.81 -14.28
N GLN A 83 -19.11 13.89 -14.50
CA GLN A 83 -19.71 14.66 -13.40
C GLN A 83 -20.68 13.80 -12.58
N GLU A 84 -21.42 12.90 -13.23
CA GLU A 84 -22.33 11.97 -12.55
C GLU A 84 -21.60 11.04 -11.57
N VAL A 85 -20.37 10.63 -11.88
CA VAL A 85 -19.52 9.85 -10.96
C VAL A 85 -19.13 10.71 -9.75
N LEU A 86 -18.68 11.95 -9.96
CA LEU A 86 -18.35 12.85 -8.84
C LEU A 86 -19.56 13.15 -7.94
N ASP A 87 -20.72 13.40 -8.54
CA ASP A 87 -21.97 13.61 -7.83
C ASP A 87 -22.38 12.35 -7.04
N PHE A 88 -22.20 11.17 -7.64
CA PHE A 88 -22.46 9.89 -6.99
C PHE A 88 -21.57 9.69 -5.76
N LEU A 89 -20.26 9.98 -5.88
CA LEU A 89 -19.31 9.89 -4.77
C LEU A 89 -19.72 10.79 -3.59
N GLY A 90 -20.14 12.02 -3.87
CA GLY A 90 -20.62 12.95 -2.85
C GLY A 90 -21.93 12.49 -2.19
N LYS A 91 -22.95 12.21 -3.00
CA LYS A 91 -24.29 11.80 -2.53
C LYS A 91 -24.26 10.51 -1.71
N ASN A 92 -23.42 9.56 -2.10
CA ASN A 92 -23.25 8.27 -1.42
C ASN A 92 -22.10 8.28 -0.42
N LYS A 93 -21.62 9.45 0.01
CA LYS A 93 -20.69 9.61 1.15
C LYS A 93 -19.33 8.92 0.99
N PHE A 94 -18.88 8.69 -0.24
CA PHE A 94 -17.54 8.16 -0.49
C PHE A 94 -16.45 9.10 0.02
N PHE A 95 -16.70 10.41 0.10
CA PHE A 95 -15.73 11.38 0.66
C PHE A 95 -15.73 11.49 2.19
N SER A 96 -16.53 10.69 2.89
CA SER A 96 -16.78 10.86 4.32
C SER A 96 -16.96 9.55 5.10
N MET A 97 -16.29 8.50 4.63
CA MET A 97 -16.27 7.20 5.28
C MET A 97 -15.80 7.29 6.74
N ILE A 98 -14.80 8.14 7.03
CA ILE A 98 -14.25 8.28 8.39
C ILE A 98 -14.98 9.31 9.27
N ILE A 99 -15.86 10.14 8.71
CA ILE A 99 -16.53 11.21 9.46
C ILE A 99 -17.60 10.57 10.38
N PRO A 100 -17.67 10.93 11.68
CA PRO A 100 -18.66 10.41 12.61
C PRO A 100 -20.09 10.59 12.12
N LYS A 101 -20.94 9.60 12.44
CA LYS A 101 -22.38 9.63 12.10
C LYS A 101 -23.09 10.88 12.63
N LYS A 102 -22.65 11.42 13.78
CA LYS A 102 -23.20 12.68 14.35
C LYS A 102 -23.04 13.92 13.44
N PHE A 103 -22.08 13.90 12.52
CA PHE A 103 -21.89 14.94 11.51
C PHE A 103 -22.42 14.51 10.13
N GLY A 104 -23.15 13.39 10.05
CA GLY A 104 -23.73 12.89 8.80
C GLY A 104 -22.82 11.97 7.97
N GLY A 105 -21.60 11.67 8.44
CA GLY A 105 -20.69 10.71 7.80
C GLY A 105 -21.07 9.25 8.07
N LEU A 106 -20.13 8.33 7.82
CA LEU A 106 -20.36 6.88 7.94
C LEU A 106 -19.70 6.23 9.17
N GLU A 107 -18.62 6.81 9.69
CA GLU A 107 -17.85 6.28 10.84
C GLU A 107 -17.34 4.85 10.61
N PHE A 108 -16.88 4.56 9.40
CA PHE A 108 -16.34 3.26 9.02
C PHE A 108 -14.96 3.01 9.63
N SER A 109 -14.72 1.73 9.93
CA SER A 109 -13.47 1.23 10.47
C SER A 109 -12.31 1.39 9.47
N PRO A 110 -11.04 1.41 9.96
CA PRO A 110 -9.86 1.38 9.09
C PRO A 110 -9.85 0.18 8.12
N TYR A 111 -10.38 -0.96 8.55
CA TYR A 111 -10.49 -2.16 7.71
C TYR A 111 -11.50 -1.98 6.59
N ALA A 112 -12.68 -1.43 6.87
CA ALA A 112 -13.67 -1.13 5.84
C ALA A 112 -13.17 -0.09 4.84
N ASN A 113 -12.57 1.01 5.33
CA ASN A 113 -11.98 2.03 4.46
C ASN A 113 -10.90 1.42 3.54
N SER A 114 -9.95 0.65 4.08
CA SER A 114 -8.94 -0.04 3.29
C SER A 114 -9.56 -0.98 2.25
N THR A 115 -10.60 -1.73 2.61
CA THR A 115 -11.25 -2.70 1.74
C THR A 115 -12.00 -2.01 0.60
N ILE A 116 -12.78 -0.96 0.90
CA ILE A 116 -13.49 -0.14 -0.09
C ILE A 116 -12.51 0.51 -1.06
N VAL A 117 -11.47 1.17 -0.55
CA VAL A 117 -10.45 1.82 -1.41
C VAL A 117 -9.73 0.79 -2.27
N ALA A 118 -9.36 -0.38 -1.72
CA ALA A 118 -8.68 -1.41 -2.49
C ALA A 118 -9.58 -2.05 -3.56
N THR A 119 -10.87 -2.26 -3.26
CA THR A 119 -11.85 -2.73 -4.24
C THR A 119 -12.03 -1.73 -5.38
N ILE A 120 -12.15 -0.43 -5.07
CA ILE A 120 -12.21 0.61 -6.11
C ILE A 120 -10.91 0.63 -6.93
N ALA A 121 -9.75 0.55 -6.26
CA ALA A 121 -8.43 0.61 -6.91
C ALA A 121 -8.16 -0.59 -7.82
N ALA A 122 -8.78 -1.75 -7.58
CA ALA A 122 -8.68 -2.92 -8.44
C ALA A 122 -9.37 -2.70 -9.80
N THR A 123 -10.32 -1.77 -9.88
CA THR A 123 -11.01 -1.37 -11.12
C THR A 123 -10.45 -0.06 -11.67
N SER A 124 -10.37 1.00 -10.85
CA SER A 124 -9.93 2.33 -11.26
C SER A 124 -9.07 3.03 -10.20
N GLY A 125 -7.78 3.20 -10.51
CA GLY A 125 -6.86 3.94 -9.66
C GLY A 125 -7.22 5.43 -9.54
N ALA A 126 -7.78 6.04 -10.59
CA ALA A 126 -8.17 7.44 -10.60
C ALA A 126 -9.32 7.72 -9.62
N ILE A 127 -10.35 6.88 -9.63
CA ILE A 127 -11.48 6.98 -8.71
C ILE A 127 -11.05 6.65 -7.28
N ALA A 128 -10.20 5.63 -7.09
CA ALA A 128 -9.67 5.30 -5.77
C ALA A 128 -8.93 6.49 -5.14
N VAL A 129 -8.03 7.16 -5.86
CA VAL A 129 -7.33 8.35 -5.36
C VAL A 129 -8.29 9.50 -5.02
N THR A 130 -9.34 9.66 -5.82
CA THR A 130 -10.38 10.69 -5.62
C THR A 130 -11.17 10.45 -4.31
N VAL A 131 -11.50 9.19 -4.01
CA VAL A 131 -12.17 8.76 -2.77
C VAL A 131 -11.22 8.78 -1.57
N MET A 132 -9.97 8.41 -1.78
CA MET A 132 -8.98 8.17 -0.73
C MET A 132 -8.61 9.45 0.04
N VAL A 133 -8.33 10.56 -0.67
CA VAL A 133 -7.78 11.78 -0.04
C VAL A 133 -8.69 12.38 1.02
N PRO A 134 -10.01 12.56 0.79
CA PRO A 134 -10.92 13.05 1.83
C PRO A 134 -10.99 12.16 3.09
N ASN A 135 -10.64 10.87 2.96
CA ASN A 135 -10.69 9.86 4.03
C ASN A 135 -9.34 9.51 4.66
N SER A 136 -8.26 10.22 4.32
CA SER A 136 -6.91 9.92 4.83
C SER A 136 -6.07 11.13 5.17
N LEU A 137 -6.10 12.17 4.33
CA LEU A 137 -5.32 13.38 4.48
C LEU A 137 -6.18 14.57 4.06
N GLY A 138 -7.29 14.72 4.79
CA GLY A 138 -8.28 15.74 4.52
C GLY A 138 -8.45 16.71 5.68
N PRO A 139 -8.91 17.94 5.40
CA PRO A 139 -9.55 18.81 6.37
C PRO A 139 -10.52 18.11 7.32
N GLY A 140 -11.25 17.09 6.86
CA GLY A 140 -12.15 16.30 7.70
C GLY A 140 -11.45 15.68 8.91
N GLU A 141 -10.34 14.97 8.70
CA GLU A 141 -9.58 14.35 9.80
C GLU A 141 -8.98 15.39 10.76
N LEU A 142 -8.40 16.47 10.23
CA LEU A 142 -7.86 17.55 11.04
C LEU A 142 -8.94 18.22 11.90
N LEU A 143 -10.12 18.47 11.32
CA LEU A 143 -11.24 19.08 12.04
C LEU A 143 -11.76 18.18 13.16
N MET A 144 -11.87 16.87 12.94
CA MET A 144 -12.33 15.91 13.95
C MET A 144 -11.43 15.91 15.19
N HIS A 145 -10.12 16.05 15.01
CA HIS A 145 -9.15 15.98 16.11
C HIS A 145 -8.80 17.35 16.71
N TYR A 146 -8.78 18.40 15.91
CA TYR A 146 -8.19 19.69 16.28
C TYR A 146 -9.10 20.89 16.04
N GLY A 147 -10.19 20.73 15.30
CA GLY A 147 -11.14 21.81 15.02
C GLY A 147 -11.86 22.31 16.28
N THR A 148 -12.27 23.57 16.28
CA THR A 148 -13.22 24.07 17.29
C THR A 148 -14.60 23.45 17.08
N GLU A 149 -15.47 23.53 18.09
CA GLU A 149 -16.86 23.05 17.95
C GLU A 149 -17.59 23.76 16.79
N ASP A 150 -17.41 25.08 16.65
CA ASP A 150 -17.98 25.84 15.54
C ASP A 150 -17.46 25.37 14.17
N GLN A 151 -16.15 25.13 14.06
CA GLN A 151 -15.55 24.60 12.83
C GLN A 151 -16.07 23.20 12.50
N GLN A 152 -16.17 22.32 13.49
CA GLN A 152 -16.70 20.97 13.32
C GLN A 152 -18.16 21.02 12.85
N ASN A 153 -19.00 21.79 13.54
CA ASN A 153 -20.43 21.92 13.24
C ASN A 153 -20.70 22.58 11.88
N TYR A 154 -19.80 23.46 11.41
CA TYR A 154 -19.93 24.11 10.11
C TYR A 154 -19.42 23.27 8.94
N TRP A 155 -18.22 22.70 9.06
CA TRP A 155 -17.53 22.06 7.93
C TRP A 155 -17.83 20.56 7.80
N LEU A 156 -17.83 19.80 8.90
CA LEU A 156 -17.96 18.34 8.81
C LEU A 156 -19.28 17.89 8.17
N PRO A 157 -20.45 18.51 8.45
CA PRO A 157 -21.69 18.15 7.75
C PRO A 157 -21.67 18.39 6.25
N LYS A 158 -20.96 19.45 5.78
CA LYS A 158 -20.86 19.77 4.36
C LYS A 158 -19.91 18.84 3.62
N LEU A 159 -18.79 18.51 4.27
CA LEU A 159 -17.86 17.48 3.80
C LEU A 159 -18.55 16.11 3.75
N ALA A 160 -19.41 15.80 4.73
CA ALA A 160 -20.08 14.52 4.83
C ALA A 160 -20.93 14.18 3.60
N VAL A 161 -21.64 15.17 3.06
CA VAL A 161 -22.55 15.00 1.91
C VAL A 161 -21.92 15.41 0.57
N GLY A 162 -20.61 15.69 0.56
CA GLY A 162 -19.90 16.16 -0.63
C GLY A 162 -20.36 17.53 -1.15
N GLN A 163 -21.06 18.33 -0.33
CA GLN A 163 -21.35 19.73 -0.65
C GLN A 163 -20.05 20.51 -0.77
N ASP A 164 -19.11 20.22 0.13
CA ASP A 164 -17.75 20.70 0.05
C ASP A 164 -16.79 19.57 -0.32
N ILE A 165 -15.98 19.80 -1.36
CA ILE A 165 -14.91 18.88 -1.77
C ILE A 165 -13.59 19.44 -1.24
N PRO A 166 -12.89 18.73 -0.35
CA PRO A 166 -11.67 19.24 0.21
C PRO A 166 -10.44 18.92 -0.64
N CYS A 167 -9.44 19.81 -0.57
CA CYS A 167 -8.05 19.48 -0.88
C CYS A 167 -7.13 19.91 0.28
N PHE A 168 -5.90 19.41 0.31
CA PHE A 168 -4.92 19.79 1.34
C PHE A 168 -3.57 20.20 0.72
N ALA A 169 -3.20 21.46 0.92
CA ALA A 169 -2.05 22.10 0.31
C ALA A 169 -0.86 22.20 1.28
N LEU A 170 -0.02 21.17 1.25
CA LEU A 170 1.24 21.11 2.00
C LEU A 170 2.45 21.38 1.11
N THR A 171 2.58 20.64 0.01
CA THR A 171 3.76 20.64 -0.87
C THR A 171 3.90 21.96 -1.66
N SER A 172 5.11 22.53 -1.62
CA SER A 172 5.49 23.71 -2.41
C SER A 172 6.52 23.33 -3.49
N PRO A 173 6.88 24.26 -4.40
CA PRO A 173 7.97 24.01 -5.35
C PRO A 173 9.31 23.68 -4.67
N GLU A 174 9.59 24.27 -3.51
CA GLU A 174 10.85 24.24 -2.78
C GLU A 174 10.87 23.15 -1.69
N ALA A 175 9.70 22.67 -1.24
CA ALA A 175 9.56 21.71 -0.16
C ALA A 175 8.57 20.59 -0.50
N GLY A 176 9.09 19.35 -0.55
CA GLY A 176 8.32 18.11 -0.68
C GLY A 176 8.58 17.18 0.49
N SER A 177 9.62 16.33 0.37
CA SER A 177 10.08 15.43 1.43
C SER A 177 10.42 16.15 2.74
N ASP A 178 11.03 17.34 2.64
CA ASP A 178 11.30 18.21 3.79
C ASP A 178 10.13 19.18 4.03
N ALA A 179 8.98 18.62 4.38
CA ALA A 179 7.75 19.40 4.58
C ALA A 179 7.82 20.38 5.78
N GLY A 180 8.78 20.21 6.70
CA GLY A 180 9.06 21.18 7.76
C GLY A 180 9.67 22.49 7.25
N SER A 181 10.26 22.46 6.05
CA SER A 181 10.97 23.59 5.45
C SER A 181 10.16 24.38 4.42
N ILE A 182 8.82 24.24 4.41
CA ILE A 182 7.95 25.01 3.50
C ILE A 182 8.26 26.53 3.56
N PRO A 183 8.29 27.23 2.41
CA PRO A 183 8.58 28.66 2.34
C PRO A 183 7.33 29.53 2.54
N ASP A 184 6.14 28.94 2.42
CA ASP A 184 4.85 29.65 2.51
C ASP A 184 4.72 30.32 3.87
N ALA A 185 4.41 31.61 3.86
CA ALA A 185 4.56 32.47 5.04
C ALA A 185 3.29 33.27 5.31
N ALA A 186 3.03 33.46 6.59
CA ALA A 186 1.95 34.26 7.13
C ALA A 186 2.52 35.28 8.11
N ILE A 187 2.19 36.56 7.91
CA ILE A 187 2.53 37.64 8.84
C ILE A 187 1.30 37.97 9.67
N VAL A 188 1.43 37.92 10.99
CA VAL A 188 0.37 38.39 11.89
C VAL A 188 0.15 39.88 11.65
N THR A 189 -1.10 40.26 11.43
CA THR A 189 -1.47 41.64 11.11
C THR A 189 -2.93 41.93 11.51
N LYS A 190 -3.36 43.18 11.32
CA LYS A 190 -4.77 43.57 11.43
C LYS A 190 -5.36 43.76 10.04
N GLY A 191 -6.61 43.38 9.87
CA GLY A 191 -7.34 43.56 8.61
C GLY A 191 -8.84 43.61 8.84
N MET A 192 -9.56 44.04 7.80
CA MET A 192 -11.02 44.10 7.86
C MET A 192 -11.62 42.73 7.57
N TRP A 193 -12.43 42.23 8.49
CA TRP A 193 -13.24 41.03 8.33
C TRP A 193 -14.66 41.31 8.80
N GLU A 194 -15.66 40.98 7.97
CA GLU A 194 -17.08 41.20 8.28
C GLU A 194 -17.41 42.62 8.79
N GLY A 195 -16.73 43.63 8.22
CA GLY A 195 -16.94 45.04 8.57
C GLY A 195 -16.28 45.49 9.88
N LYS A 196 -15.43 44.65 10.50
CA LYS A 196 -14.67 44.99 11.70
C LYS A 196 -13.17 44.81 11.46
N GLU A 197 -12.35 45.66 12.07
CA GLU A 197 -10.90 45.42 12.12
C GLU A 197 -10.63 44.31 13.15
N VAL A 198 -10.00 43.22 12.70
CA VAL A 198 -9.65 42.06 13.53
C VAL A 198 -8.18 41.70 13.33
N VAL A 199 -7.62 41.00 14.32
CA VAL A 199 -6.31 40.36 14.15
C VAL A 199 -6.48 39.13 13.25
N GLY A 200 -5.55 38.95 12.31
CA GLY A 200 -5.52 37.85 11.36
C GLY A 200 -4.12 37.68 10.80
N LEU A 201 -4.03 37.04 9.63
CA LEU A 201 -2.78 36.74 8.97
C LEU A 201 -2.81 37.27 7.53
N SER A 202 -1.74 37.94 7.08
CA SER A 202 -1.50 38.14 5.65
C SER A 202 -0.66 36.99 5.13
N VAL A 203 -1.22 36.16 4.25
CA VAL A 203 -0.63 34.88 3.86
C VAL A 203 -0.29 34.86 2.37
N THR A 204 0.94 34.41 2.07
CA THR A 204 1.43 34.20 0.70
C THR A 204 1.90 32.77 0.54
N TRP A 205 1.45 32.10 -0.53
CA TRP A 205 1.80 30.70 -0.82
C TRP A 205 1.87 30.40 -2.32
N ASP A 206 2.64 29.38 -2.66
CA ASP A 206 2.60 28.71 -3.96
C ASP A 206 2.73 27.20 -3.74
N LYS A 207 1.68 26.46 -4.09
CA LYS A 207 1.55 25.04 -3.80
C LYS A 207 1.33 24.26 -5.08
N ARG A 208 1.94 23.08 -5.15
CA ARG A 208 1.87 22.17 -6.30
C ARG A 208 1.58 20.75 -5.88
N TYR A 209 1.10 19.97 -6.84
CA TYR A 209 0.77 18.56 -6.67
C TYR A 209 -0.37 18.31 -5.68
N ILE A 210 -1.33 19.23 -5.61
CA ILE A 210 -2.43 19.15 -4.66
C ILE A 210 -3.57 18.35 -5.28
N THR A 211 -3.79 17.14 -4.76
CA THR A 211 -4.89 16.27 -5.18
C THR A 211 -6.23 16.93 -4.85
N LEU A 212 -7.20 16.78 -5.77
CA LEU A 212 -8.52 17.44 -5.79
C LEU A 212 -8.52 18.97 -5.95
N ALA A 213 -7.39 19.66 -5.88
CA ALA A 213 -7.35 21.12 -6.02
C ALA A 213 -8.15 21.69 -7.21
N PRO A 214 -8.11 21.10 -8.43
CA PRO A 214 -8.89 21.60 -9.56
C PRO A 214 -10.41 21.70 -9.31
N ILE A 215 -10.97 20.78 -8.50
CA ILE A 215 -12.41 20.67 -8.24
C ILE A 215 -12.79 20.98 -6.79
N ALA A 216 -11.82 21.25 -5.92
CA ALA A 216 -12.07 21.51 -4.51
C ALA A 216 -12.85 22.81 -4.30
N THR A 217 -13.77 22.80 -3.34
CA THR A 217 -14.51 23.99 -2.89
C THR A 217 -13.97 24.53 -1.56
N VAL A 218 -13.21 23.71 -0.84
CA VAL A 218 -12.55 24.08 0.41
C VAL A 218 -11.07 23.68 0.38
N LEU A 219 -10.22 24.62 0.77
CA LEU A 219 -8.77 24.51 0.78
C LEU A 219 -8.25 24.37 2.21
N GLY A 220 -7.68 23.21 2.55
CA GLY A 220 -6.78 23.09 3.69
C GLY A 220 -5.39 23.58 3.30
N LEU A 221 -4.77 24.43 4.12
CA LEU A 221 -3.49 25.07 3.80
C LEU A 221 -2.53 25.02 4.98
N ALA A 222 -1.26 24.68 4.72
CA ALA A 222 -0.18 24.76 5.70
C ALA A 222 0.84 25.84 5.32
N PHE A 223 1.21 26.69 6.29
CA PHE A 223 2.18 27.79 6.15
C PHE A 223 2.90 28.07 7.48
N LYS A 224 4.01 28.80 7.44
CA LYS A 224 4.75 29.26 8.63
C LYS A 224 4.27 30.63 9.07
N VAL A 225 4.04 30.81 10.37
CA VAL A 225 3.56 32.07 10.94
C VAL A 225 4.69 32.85 11.59
N PHE A 226 4.73 34.15 11.31
CA PHE A 226 5.65 35.12 11.89
C PHE A 226 4.88 36.31 12.49
N ASP A 227 5.31 36.79 13.66
CA ASP A 227 4.73 37.90 14.39
C ASP A 227 5.77 39.02 14.63
N PRO A 228 6.14 39.79 13.59
CA PRO A 228 7.16 40.83 13.70
C PRO A 228 6.71 42.02 14.57
N GLU A 229 5.40 42.24 14.68
CA GLU A 229 4.80 43.31 15.46
C GLU A 229 4.42 42.90 16.89
N GLN A 230 4.66 41.63 17.26
CA GLN A 230 4.38 41.07 18.59
C GLN A 230 2.92 41.24 19.01
N LEU A 231 1.99 41.05 18.06
CA LEU A 231 0.55 41.18 18.31
C LEU A 231 -0.04 40.00 19.09
N LEU A 232 0.61 38.82 19.06
CA LEU A 232 0.19 37.60 19.76
C LEU A 232 1.14 37.20 20.89
N GLY A 233 2.40 37.63 20.86
CA GLY A 233 3.37 37.29 21.89
C GLY A 233 4.77 37.82 21.63
N ASP A 234 5.75 37.27 22.36
CA ASP A 234 7.15 37.70 22.35
C ASP A 234 8.03 37.01 21.30
N LYS A 235 7.48 36.03 20.57
CA LYS A 235 8.21 35.23 19.58
C LYS A 235 7.98 35.74 18.17
N LEU A 236 9.08 35.93 17.44
CA LEU A 236 9.03 36.30 16.02
C LEU A 236 8.50 35.15 15.15
N GLU A 237 9.03 33.93 15.30
CA GLU A 237 8.60 32.77 14.53
C GLU A 237 7.73 31.88 15.42
N LEU A 238 6.47 31.71 15.02
CA LEU A 238 5.49 30.94 15.79
C LEU A 238 5.43 29.47 15.34
N GLY A 239 5.80 29.18 14.09
CA GLY A 239 5.89 27.82 13.54
C GLY A 239 4.83 27.51 12.47
N ILE A 240 4.77 26.25 12.04
CA ILE A 240 3.83 25.79 11.01
C ILE A 240 2.41 25.79 11.58
N THR A 241 1.47 26.32 10.81
CA THR A 241 0.05 26.43 11.16
C THR A 241 -0.81 25.89 10.02
N CYS A 242 -1.94 25.25 10.36
CA CYS A 242 -2.92 24.78 9.39
C CYS A 242 -4.18 25.65 9.43
N ALA A 243 -4.66 26.04 8.26
CA ALA A 243 -5.91 26.79 8.10
C ALA A 243 -6.86 26.07 7.14
N LEU A 244 -8.15 26.41 7.23
CA LEU A 244 -9.17 25.94 6.32
C LEU A 244 -9.98 27.14 5.80
N LEU A 245 -10.07 27.27 4.48
CA LEU A 245 -10.70 28.42 3.84
C LEU A 245 -11.49 28.01 2.57
N PRO A 246 -12.60 28.69 2.26
CA PRO A 246 -13.35 28.41 1.04
C PRO A 246 -12.57 28.83 -0.20
N LYS A 247 -12.76 28.12 -1.33
CA LYS A 247 -12.18 28.47 -2.64
C LYS A 247 -12.52 29.92 -3.06
N SER A 248 -13.70 30.40 -2.70
CA SER A 248 -14.17 31.74 -3.03
C SER A 248 -13.54 32.86 -2.20
N HIS A 249 -12.69 32.53 -1.22
CA HIS A 249 -12.05 33.54 -0.38
C HIS A 249 -11.17 34.48 -1.24
N PRO A 250 -11.29 35.81 -1.10
CA PRO A 250 -10.58 36.75 -1.97
C PRO A 250 -9.07 36.50 -2.01
N GLY A 251 -8.49 36.45 -3.21
CA GLY A 251 -7.06 36.23 -3.42
C GLY A 251 -6.61 34.76 -3.47
N VAL A 252 -7.52 33.79 -3.24
CA VAL A 252 -7.24 32.37 -3.48
C VAL A 252 -7.32 32.06 -4.97
N GLU A 253 -6.23 31.58 -5.55
CA GLU A 253 -6.17 31.03 -6.91
C GLU A 253 -6.19 29.50 -6.85
N LEU A 254 -7.24 28.87 -7.37
CA LEU A 254 -7.43 27.42 -7.34
C LEU A 254 -8.19 26.93 -8.59
N GLY A 255 -7.67 25.93 -9.28
CA GLY A 255 -8.37 25.34 -10.44
C GLY A 255 -7.47 24.72 -11.51
N ASN A 256 -6.21 25.18 -11.63
CA ASN A 256 -5.26 24.65 -12.61
C ASN A 256 -4.87 23.20 -12.31
N ARG A 257 -4.65 22.39 -13.36
CA ARG A 257 -4.44 20.95 -13.27
C ARG A 257 -3.05 20.53 -13.79
N HIS A 258 -2.49 19.48 -13.18
CA HIS A 258 -1.34 18.70 -13.66
C HIS A 258 -1.78 17.38 -14.30
N ASP A 259 -0.88 16.76 -15.07
CA ASP A 259 -1.07 15.44 -15.67
C ASP A 259 -0.16 14.39 -15.00
N PRO A 260 -0.65 13.63 -14.02
CA PRO A 260 0.11 12.59 -13.35
C PRO A 260 0.08 11.31 -14.19
N MET A 261 1.03 11.19 -15.12
CA MET A 261 1.24 9.98 -15.95
C MET A 261 0.01 9.58 -16.79
N GLY A 262 -0.86 10.52 -17.15
CA GLY A 262 -2.11 10.24 -17.88
C GLY A 262 -3.23 9.68 -17.01
N VAL A 263 -3.00 9.44 -15.71
CA VAL A 263 -4.01 8.88 -14.79
C VAL A 263 -5.04 9.96 -14.42
N LYS A 264 -6.32 9.66 -14.62
CA LYS A 264 -7.38 10.69 -14.70
C LYS A 264 -7.94 11.20 -13.37
N PHE A 265 -7.16 11.20 -12.29
CA PHE A 265 -7.57 11.92 -11.07
C PHE A 265 -7.21 13.41 -11.14
N TYR A 266 -7.87 14.23 -10.32
CA TYR A 266 -7.59 15.66 -10.26
C TYR A 266 -6.38 15.95 -9.37
N ASN A 267 -5.38 16.62 -9.92
CA ASN A 267 -4.20 17.10 -9.22
C ASN A 267 -3.83 18.48 -9.76
N GLY A 268 -3.42 19.43 -8.92
CA GLY A 268 -3.27 20.81 -9.36
C GLY A 268 -2.39 21.70 -8.51
N THR A 269 -2.58 23.00 -8.68
CA THR A 269 -1.88 24.07 -7.93
C THR A 269 -2.85 24.94 -7.15
N THR A 270 -2.35 25.60 -6.12
CA THR A 270 -3.03 26.73 -5.47
C THR A 270 -2.03 27.83 -5.14
N ARG A 271 -2.44 29.09 -5.30
CA ARG A 271 -1.63 30.27 -5.02
C ARG A 271 -2.43 31.32 -4.28
N GLY A 272 -1.71 32.18 -3.59
CA GLY A 272 -2.27 33.37 -2.98
C GLY A 272 -1.14 34.33 -2.64
N LYS A 273 -1.43 35.62 -2.76
CA LYS A 273 -0.47 36.68 -2.42
C LYS A 273 -1.16 37.68 -1.51
N ASP A 274 -0.57 37.88 -0.34
CA ASP A 274 -1.02 38.82 0.68
C ASP A 274 -2.51 38.65 1.03
N VAL A 275 -2.97 37.39 1.10
CA VAL A 275 -4.37 37.05 1.37
C VAL A 275 -4.63 37.18 2.86
N PHE A 276 -5.59 38.02 3.24
CA PHE A 276 -5.98 38.16 4.63
C PHE A 276 -6.82 36.96 5.09
N ILE A 277 -6.35 36.26 6.14
CA ILE A 277 -7.00 35.11 6.75
C ILE A 277 -7.35 35.47 8.22
N PRO A 278 -8.63 35.50 8.62
CA PRO A 278 -9.01 35.74 10.01
C PRO A 278 -8.61 34.57 10.91
N MET A 279 -8.41 34.81 12.20
CA MET A 279 -7.97 33.76 13.14
C MET A 279 -8.94 32.57 13.23
N ASP A 280 -10.22 32.77 12.96
CA ASP A 280 -11.25 31.72 12.98
C ASP A 280 -11.06 30.67 11.87
N PHE A 281 -10.25 30.97 10.84
CA PHE A 281 -9.91 29.99 9.79
C PHE A 281 -8.77 29.07 10.21
N ILE A 282 -8.02 29.40 11.27
CA ILE A 282 -6.97 28.52 11.81
C ILE A 282 -7.62 27.31 12.46
N ILE A 283 -7.18 26.10 12.13
CA ILE A 283 -7.79 24.87 12.64
C ILE A 283 -7.59 24.80 14.17
N GLY A 284 -8.71 24.87 14.90
CA GLY A 284 -8.74 24.96 16.36
C GLY A 284 -8.47 26.35 16.95
N GLY A 285 -8.47 27.38 16.11
CA GLY A 285 -8.33 28.79 16.47
C GLY A 285 -6.90 29.23 16.80
N GLU A 286 -6.77 30.46 17.28
CA GLU A 286 -5.49 31.13 17.59
C GLU A 286 -4.54 30.28 18.46
N LYS A 287 -5.08 29.54 19.44
CA LYS A 287 -4.30 28.66 20.34
C LYS A 287 -3.51 27.55 19.64
N ASN A 288 -3.83 27.27 18.38
CA ASN A 288 -3.19 26.24 17.57
C ASN A 288 -2.20 26.78 16.54
N ILE A 289 -1.96 28.09 16.53
CA ILE A 289 -0.83 28.67 15.79
C ILE A 289 0.47 27.98 16.23
N GLY A 290 1.30 27.62 15.26
CA GLY A 290 2.57 26.91 15.47
C GLY A 290 2.46 25.40 15.69
N ARG A 291 1.23 24.86 15.86
CA ARG A 291 1.00 23.43 16.14
C ARG A 291 0.65 22.60 14.90
N GLY A 292 0.68 23.21 13.72
CA GLY A 292 0.30 22.56 12.46
C GLY A 292 1.18 21.37 12.11
N TRP A 293 2.49 21.41 12.39
CA TRP A 293 3.38 20.28 12.11
C TRP A 293 3.02 19.03 12.92
N GLN A 294 2.81 19.19 14.23
CA GLN A 294 2.29 18.13 15.09
C GLN A 294 1.00 17.49 14.54
N MET A 295 0.04 18.32 14.10
CA MET A 295 -1.23 17.84 13.53
C MET A 295 -0.99 17.02 12.26
N LEU A 296 -0.16 17.54 11.35
CA LEU A 296 0.15 16.91 10.08
C LEU A 296 0.80 15.55 10.27
N VAL A 297 1.84 15.44 11.10
CA VAL A 297 2.54 14.17 11.30
C VAL A 297 1.63 13.14 11.98
N SER A 298 0.73 13.57 12.88
CA SER A 298 -0.20 12.69 13.57
C SER A 298 -1.27 12.11 12.63
N CYS A 299 -1.91 12.94 11.80
CA CYS A 299 -2.93 12.49 10.84
C CYS A 299 -2.32 11.73 9.65
N LEU A 300 -1.18 12.20 9.11
CA LEU A 300 -0.44 11.49 8.05
C LEU A 300 -0.07 10.07 8.46
N GLY A 301 0.19 9.81 9.74
CA GLY A 301 0.49 8.48 10.25
C GLY A 301 -0.63 7.48 9.97
N ALA A 302 -1.88 7.84 10.25
CA ALA A 302 -3.03 6.94 10.10
C ALA A 302 -3.35 6.64 8.63
N GLY A 303 -3.48 7.68 7.79
CA GLY A 303 -3.76 7.53 6.35
C GLY A 303 -2.73 6.67 5.63
N ARG A 304 -1.45 6.82 5.99
CA ARG A 304 -0.32 6.07 5.42
C ARG A 304 -0.42 4.55 5.65
N GLY A 305 -1.15 4.11 6.67
CA GLY A 305 -1.39 2.69 6.98
C GLY A 305 -2.62 2.07 6.30
N ILE A 306 -3.44 2.87 5.62
CA ILE A 306 -4.74 2.44 5.05
C ILE A 306 -4.72 2.56 3.52
N SER A 307 -4.47 3.77 3.04
CA SER A 307 -4.77 4.25 1.70
C SER A 307 -3.83 3.73 0.62
N LEU A 308 -2.54 4.10 0.67
CA LEU A 308 -1.56 3.59 -0.30
C LEU A 308 -1.28 2.08 -0.16
N PRO A 309 -1.24 1.50 1.06
CA PRO A 309 -1.19 0.05 1.23
C PRO A 309 -2.35 -0.69 0.54
N ALA A 310 -3.57 -0.14 0.59
CA ALA A 310 -4.73 -0.69 -0.12
C ALA A 310 -4.50 -0.75 -1.64
N MET A 311 -3.90 0.29 -2.25
CA MET A 311 -3.57 0.26 -3.67
C MET A 311 -2.51 -0.80 -4.03
N GLY A 312 -1.50 -0.98 -3.17
CA GLY A 312 -0.49 -2.04 -3.34
C GLY A 312 -1.10 -3.44 -3.33
N VAL A 313 -2.07 -3.69 -2.44
CA VAL A 313 -2.82 -4.94 -2.39
C VAL A 313 -3.75 -5.09 -3.60
N ALA A 314 -4.44 -4.03 -4.01
CA ALA A 314 -5.30 -4.05 -5.20
C ALA A 314 -4.52 -4.41 -6.47
N SER A 315 -3.32 -3.83 -6.64
CA SER A 315 -2.42 -4.19 -7.75
C SER A 315 -2.04 -5.67 -7.71
N ALA A 316 -1.72 -6.20 -6.53
CA ALA A 316 -1.33 -7.61 -6.40
C ALA A 316 -2.49 -8.57 -6.65
N GLN A 317 -3.68 -8.32 -6.11
CA GLN A 317 -4.85 -9.18 -6.35
C GLN A 317 -5.29 -9.15 -7.82
N SER A 318 -5.27 -7.98 -8.47
CA SER A 318 -5.59 -7.84 -9.90
C SER A 318 -4.58 -8.56 -10.78
N ALA A 319 -3.29 -8.35 -10.51
CA ALA A 319 -2.19 -9.04 -11.18
C ALA A 319 -2.28 -10.56 -10.99
N PHE A 320 -2.58 -11.03 -9.77
CA PHE A 320 -2.70 -12.44 -9.47
C PHE A 320 -3.88 -13.10 -10.19
N LYS A 321 -5.09 -12.52 -10.06
CA LYS A 321 -6.30 -13.04 -10.72
C LYS A 321 -6.07 -13.15 -12.23
N SER A 322 -5.73 -12.03 -12.86
CA SER A 322 -5.59 -11.97 -14.31
C SER A 322 -4.48 -12.88 -14.82
N THR A 323 -3.32 -12.90 -14.17
CA THR A 323 -2.17 -13.68 -14.65
C THR A 323 -2.35 -15.17 -14.45
N ALA A 324 -2.93 -15.60 -13.31
CA ALA A 324 -3.19 -17.01 -13.06
C ALA A 324 -4.23 -17.56 -14.05
N GLU A 325 -5.32 -16.82 -14.29
CA GLU A 325 -6.36 -17.19 -15.24
C GLU A 325 -5.83 -17.24 -16.68
N TYR A 326 -5.15 -16.19 -17.11
CA TYR A 326 -4.54 -16.15 -18.44
C TYR A 326 -3.50 -17.25 -18.65
N SER A 327 -2.66 -17.52 -17.65
CA SER A 327 -1.61 -18.55 -17.74
C SER A 327 -2.16 -19.96 -17.83
N PHE A 328 -3.34 -20.19 -17.26
CA PHE A 328 -4.06 -21.46 -17.40
C PHE A 328 -4.71 -21.57 -18.78
N VAL A 329 -5.32 -20.50 -19.28
CA VAL A 329 -6.09 -20.48 -20.52
C VAL A 329 -5.19 -20.51 -21.76
N ARG A 330 -4.19 -19.63 -21.82
CA ARG A 330 -3.27 -19.48 -22.94
C ARG A 330 -2.38 -20.71 -23.08
N GLU A 331 -2.29 -21.23 -24.30
CA GLU A 331 -1.45 -22.38 -24.64
C GLU A 331 -0.36 -21.99 -25.62
N GLN A 332 0.84 -22.54 -25.42
CA GLN A 332 1.95 -22.53 -26.37
C GLN A 332 2.65 -23.87 -26.31
N PHE A 333 3.24 -24.30 -27.43
CA PHE A 333 3.89 -25.61 -27.54
C PHE A 333 3.00 -26.78 -27.07
N GLY A 334 1.68 -26.66 -27.25
CA GLY A 334 0.68 -27.70 -26.94
C GLY A 334 0.33 -27.88 -25.45
N VAL A 335 0.70 -26.94 -24.58
CA VAL A 335 0.35 -26.95 -23.14
C VAL A 335 0.01 -25.55 -22.63
N PRO A 336 -0.74 -25.42 -21.51
CA PRO A 336 -0.91 -24.15 -20.81
C PRO A 336 0.43 -23.49 -20.46
N ILE A 337 0.56 -22.18 -20.65
CA ILE A 337 1.83 -21.48 -20.41
C ILE A 337 2.25 -21.53 -18.94
N GLY A 338 1.29 -21.65 -18.01
CA GLY A 338 1.55 -21.83 -16.58
C GLY A 338 2.27 -23.15 -16.21
N ARG A 339 2.51 -24.05 -17.18
CA ARG A 339 3.31 -25.27 -16.99
C ARG A 339 4.80 -25.11 -17.32
N PHE A 340 5.22 -23.98 -17.88
CA PHE A 340 6.64 -23.71 -18.15
C PHE A 340 7.33 -23.18 -16.89
N GLU A 341 8.45 -23.77 -16.49
CA GLU A 341 9.13 -23.43 -15.23
C GLU A 341 9.47 -21.93 -15.11
N GLY A 342 9.86 -21.27 -16.21
CA GLY A 342 10.09 -19.81 -16.21
C GLY A 342 8.84 -18.97 -15.94
N ILE A 343 7.64 -19.47 -16.29
CA ILE A 343 6.36 -18.85 -15.91
C ILE A 343 5.99 -19.25 -14.48
N GLN A 344 6.26 -20.48 -14.07
CA GLN A 344 5.97 -20.96 -12.72
C GLN A 344 6.71 -20.16 -11.65
N GLU A 345 7.98 -19.79 -11.91
CA GLU A 345 8.76 -18.91 -11.04
C GLU A 345 8.03 -17.58 -10.78
N LYS A 346 7.61 -16.89 -11.83
CA LYS A 346 6.88 -15.62 -11.74
C LYS A 346 5.50 -15.79 -11.12
N LEU A 347 4.79 -16.85 -11.47
CA LEU A 347 3.43 -17.08 -10.97
C LEU A 347 3.42 -17.43 -9.48
N ALA A 348 4.40 -18.22 -9.01
CA ALA A 348 4.59 -18.47 -7.59
C ALA A 348 4.94 -17.19 -6.82
N ASP A 349 5.79 -16.33 -7.38
CA ASP A 349 6.15 -15.04 -6.80
C ASP A 349 4.94 -14.10 -6.66
N ILE A 350 4.14 -13.97 -7.73
CA ILE A 350 2.88 -13.21 -7.73
C ILE A 350 1.93 -13.76 -6.65
N ALA A 351 1.70 -15.07 -6.62
CA ALA A 351 0.76 -15.72 -5.71
C ALA A 351 1.19 -15.55 -4.24
N GLY A 352 2.46 -15.83 -3.93
CA GLY A 352 3.00 -15.79 -2.57
C GLY A 352 3.06 -14.37 -2.02
N LYS A 353 3.46 -13.37 -2.84
CA LYS A 353 3.45 -11.96 -2.43
C LYS A 353 2.03 -11.41 -2.30
N THR A 354 1.07 -11.89 -3.08
CA THR A 354 -0.35 -11.51 -2.91
C THR A 354 -0.88 -11.97 -1.54
N PHE A 355 -0.55 -13.20 -1.12
CA PHE A 355 -0.87 -13.69 0.24
C PHE A 355 -0.21 -12.82 1.32
N LEU A 356 1.08 -12.49 1.15
CA LEU A 356 1.83 -11.65 2.07
C LEU A 356 1.22 -10.24 2.21
N LEU A 357 0.88 -9.62 1.09
CA LEU A 357 0.29 -8.27 1.03
C LEU A 357 -1.06 -8.22 1.73
N GLU A 358 -1.94 -9.21 1.48
CA GLU A 358 -3.23 -9.28 2.16
C GLU A 358 -3.07 -9.49 3.66
N ALA A 359 -2.15 -10.37 4.08
CA ALA A 359 -1.84 -10.58 5.48
C ALA A 359 -1.37 -9.28 6.17
N MET A 360 -0.45 -8.54 5.53
CA MET A 360 0.04 -7.25 6.04
C MET A 360 -1.06 -6.20 6.11
N ARG A 361 -1.93 -6.11 5.09
CA ARG A 361 -3.07 -5.19 5.07
C ARG A 361 -3.98 -5.42 6.25
N VAL A 362 -4.42 -6.67 6.43
CA VAL A 362 -5.31 -7.08 7.52
C VAL A 362 -4.71 -6.72 8.88
N LEU A 363 -3.48 -7.15 9.17
CA LEU A 363 -2.84 -6.85 10.47
C LEU A 363 -2.71 -5.34 10.73
N THR A 364 -2.32 -4.57 9.70
CA THR A 364 -2.14 -3.12 9.84
C THR A 364 -3.47 -2.44 10.16
N THR A 365 -4.54 -2.80 9.46
CA THR A 365 -5.88 -2.25 9.70
C THR A 365 -6.50 -2.69 11.02
N GLU A 366 -6.20 -3.91 11.49
CA GLU A 366 -6.59 -4.38 12.83
C GLU A 366 -5.93 -3.55 13.92
N GLY A 367 -4.61 -3.30 13.80
CA GLY A 367 -3.90 -2.43 14.74
C GLY A 367 -4.44 -1.00 14.80
N LEU A 368 -4.77 -0.42 13.64
CA LEU A 368 -5.42 0.90 13.56
C LEU A 368 -6.84 0.88 14.13
N GLY A 369 -7.58 -0.22 13.97
CA GLY A 369 -8.94 -0.40 14.50
C GLY A 369 -9.01 -0.38 16.02
N GLU A 370 -7.93 -0.78 16.70
CA GLU A 370 -7.79 -0.67 18.16
C GLU A 370 -7.52 0.76 18.66
N GLY A 371 -7.50 1.75 17.75
CA GLY A 371 -7.22 3.15 18.07
C GLY A 371 -5.74 3.48 18.27
N VAL A 372 -4.85 2.50 18.06
CA VAL A 372 -3.40 2.69 18.11
C VAL A 372 -2.95 3.46 16.86
N LYS A 373 -1.96 4.36 17.01
CA LYS A 373 -1.37 5.11 15.91
C LYS A 373 0.08 4.68 15.63
N PRO A 374 0.35 3.44 15.16
CA PRO A 374 1.70 2.90 15.11
C PRO A 374 2.49 3.46 13.91
N SER A 375 3.19 4.59 14.13
CA SER A 375 3.86 5.35 13.07
C SER A 375 4.91 4.54 12.30
N VAL A 376 5.61 3.63 12.98
CA VAL A 376 6.58 2.71 12.36
C VAL A 376 5.88 1.68 11.48
N VAL A 377 4.80 1.06 11.97
CA VAL A 377 4.06 0.04 11.22
C VAL A 377 3.40 0.62 9.97
N THR A 378 2.82 1.80 10.08
CA THR A 378 2.22 2.48 8.91
C THR A 378 3.28 2.87 7.87
N ALA A 379 4.50 3.24 8.30
CA ALA A 379 5.64 3.43 7.41
C ALA A 379 6.11 2.11 6.75
N ILE A 380 6.16 1.00 7.50
CA ILE A 380 6.44 -0.35 6.98
C ILE A 380 5.41 -0.72 5.91
N ALA A 381 4.13 -0.58 6.23
CA ALA A 381 3.01 -0.89 5.34
C ALA A 381 3.11 -0.07 4.05
N LYS A 382 3.26 1.25 4.15
CA LYS A 382 3.34 2.12 2.96
C LYS A 382 4.52 1.76 2.06
N TYR A 383 5.72 1.66 2.61
CA TYR A 383 6.91 1.37 1.79
C TYR A 383 6.82 -0.05 1.21
N HIS A 384 6.75 -1.08 2.05
CA HIS A 384 6.86 -2.45 1.57
C HIS A 384 5.66 -2.89 0.74
N MET A 385 4.43 -2.47 1.07
CA MET A 385 3.26 -2.95 0.33
C MET A 385 3.14 -2.30 -1.04
N THR A 386 3.51 -1.02 -1.19
CA THR A 386 3.55 -0.38 -2.52
C THR A 386 4.69 -0.92 -3.39
N GLU A 387 5.85 -1.20 -2.80
CA GLU A 387 6.98 -1.84 -3.50
C GLU A 387 6.67 -3.26 -3.95
N LEU A 388 6.04 -4.08 -3.09
CA LEU A 388 5.65 -5.43 -3.43
C LEU A 388 4.53 -5.46 -4.47
N GLY A 389 3.54 -4.56 -4.36
CA GLY A 389 2.53 -4.40 -5.40
C GLY A 389 3.14 -4.07 -6.76
N ARG A 390 4.17 -3.21 -6.78
CA ARG A 390 4.96 -2.91 -8.00
C ARG A 390 5.65 -4.13 -8.58
N ASP A 391 6.32 -4.89 -7.74
CA ASP A 391 7.07 -6.07 -8.17
C ASP A 391 6.16 -7.18 -8.72
N VAL A 392 5.02 -7.41 -8.05
CA VAL A 392 3.98 -8.34 -8.50
C VAL A 392 3.40 -7.91 -9.85
N LEU A 393 3.09 -6.62 -10.02
CA LEU A 393 2.54 -6.10 -11.26
C LEU A 393 3.57 -6.19 -12.42
N ASN A 394 4.84 -5.87 -12.18
CA ASN A 394 5.90 -6.05 -13.17
C ASN A 394 6.00 -7.52 -13.64
N SER A 395 5.97 -8.46 -12.70
CA SER A 395 6.01 -9.89 -13.02
C SER A 395 4.78 -10.35 -13.81
N ALA A 396 3.60 -9.77 -13.53
CA ALA A 396 2.39 -10.03 -14.30
C ALA A 396 2.48 -9.51 -15.75
N MET A 397 3.06 -8.32 -15.96
CA MET A 397 3.33 -7.78 -17.30
C MET A 397 4.24 -8.73 -18.10
N ASP A 398 5.31 -9.25 -17.47
CA ASP A 398 6.25 -10.19 -18.12
C ASP A 398 5.55 -11.49 -18.56
N VAL A 399 4.70 -12.06 -17.70
CA VAL A 399 4.00 -13.33 -18.00
C VAL A 399 2.97 -13.17 -19.11
N GLN A 400 2.22 -12.08 -19.12
CA GLN A 400 1.19 -11.82 -20.13
C GLN A 400 1.75 -11.22 -21.43
N ALA A 401 2.98 -10.68 -21.37
CA ALA A 401 3.78 -10.21 -22.51
C ALA A 401 2.99 -9.27 -23.43
N GLY A 402 2.86 -9.65 -24.71
CA GLY A 402 2.15 -8.84 -25.72
C GLY A 402 0.74 -8.43 -25.30
N LYS A 403 -0.01 -9.29 -24.59
CA LYS A 403 -1.37 -8.96 -24.15
C LYS A 403 -1.39 -7.78 -23.17
N ALA A 404 -0.44 -7.75 -22.24
CA ALA A 404 -0.42 -6.74 -21.19
C ALA A 404 -0.09 -5.33 -21.70
N ILE A 405 0.60 -5.21 -22.84
CA ILE A 405 1.03 -3.92 -23.40
C ILE A 405 0.05 -3.33 -24.43
N GLN A 406 -0.94 -4.10 -24.91
CA GLN A 406 -2.00 -3.58 -25.79
C GLN A 406 -3.13 -2.99 -24.94
N ARG A 407 -3.32 -1.67 -24.97
CA ARG A 407 -4.40 -1.01 -24.23
C ARG A 407 -5.74 -1.20 -24.94
N GLY A 408 -6.78 -1.40 -24.16
CA GLY A 408 -8.16 -1.54 -24.63
C GLY A 408 -9.05 -2.05 -23.48
N PRO A 409 -10.37 -2.16 -23.70
CA PRO A 409 -11.32 -2.63 -22.67
C PRO A 409 -10.99 -4.01 -22.07
N GLN A 410 -10.34 -4.90 -22.83
CA GLN A 410 -9.96 -6.24 -22.35
C GLN A 410 -8.64 -6.26 -21.56
N ASN A 411 -7.90 -5.15 -21.52
CA ASN A 411 -6.63 -5.09 -20.81
C ASN A 411 -6.84 -4.84 -19.31
N THR A 412 -6.30 -5.72 -18.48
CA THR A 412 -6.48 -5.73 -17.02
C THR A 412 -5.30 -5.14 -16.23
N LEU A 413 -4.17 -4.82 -16.88
CA LEU A 413 -2.90 -4.50 -16.20
C LEU A 413 -2.33 -3.12 -16.55
N ALA A 414 -2.51 -2.65 -17.79
CA ALA A 414 -1.80 -1.49 -18.32
C ALA A 414 -2.07 -0.19 -17.54
N ASN A 415 -3.32 0.04 -17.12
CA ASN A 415 -3.68 1.24 -16.38
C ASN A 415 -3.09 1.22 -14.96
N GLY A 416 -3.17 0.09 -14.27
CA GLY A 416 -2.49 -0.12 -12.99
C GLY A 416 -0.97 0.08 -13.11
N TYR A 417 -0.37 -0.40 -14.21
CA TYR A 417 1.05 -0.26 -14.47
C TYR A 417 1.46 1.20 -14.68
N ALA A 418 0.68 1.95 -15.46
CA ALA A 418 0.92 3.39 -15.68
C ALA A 418 0.79 4.20 -14.38
N ALA A 419 -0.12 3.82 -13.48
CA ALA A 419 -0.34 4.50 -12.21
C ALA A 419 0.71 4.17 -11.13
N LEU A 420 1.44 3.07 -11.29
CA LEU A 420 2.35 2.51 -10.29
C LEU A 420 3.38 3.50 -9.71
N PRO A 421 4.03 4.39 -10.50
CA PRO A 421 5.00 5.34 -9.98
C PRO A 421 4.42 6.36 -8.99
N ILE A 422 3.11 6.60 -9.02
CA ILE A 422 2.45 7.59 -8.15
C ILE A 422 2.48 7.11 -6.70
N ALA A 423 2.08 5.86 -6.45
CA ALA A 423 1.95 5.29 -5.11
C ALA A 423 3.27 5.26 -4.31
N ILE A 424 4.38 5.01 -5.01
CA ILE A 424 5.72 4.96 -4.39
C ILE A 424 6.30 6.37 -4.12
N THR A 425 5.75 7.41 -4.74
CA THR A 425 6.27 8.78 -4.71
C THR A 425 5.55 9.66 -3.69
N VAL A 426 4.23 9.54 -3.55
CA VAL A 426 3.41 10.42 -2.69
C VAL A 426 3.33 9.94 -1.23
N GLU A 427 2.76 10.80 -0.36
CA GLU A 427 2.65 10.63 1.11
C GLU A 427 3.97 10.28 1.83
N GLY A 428 5.07 10.83 1.30
CA GLY A 428 6.43 10.54 1.71
C GLY A 428 7.04 9.50 0.78
N ALA A 429 8.00 9.92 -0.05
CA ALA A 429 8.64 9.03 -1.02
C ALA A 429 9.17 7.76 -0.35
N ASN A 430 9.07 6.63 -1.04
CA ASN A 430 9.53 5.33 -0.54
C ASN A 430 10.99 5.37 -0.07
N ILE A 431 11.83 6.14 -0.77
CA ILE A 431 13.24 6.38 -0.39
C ILE A 431 13.32 7.01 1.02
N LEU A 432 12.57 8.09 1.28
CA LEU A 432 12.59 8.74 2.59
C LEU A 432 12.00 7.82 3.68
N THR A 433 10.87 7.19 3.37
CA THR A 433 10.15 6.31 4.30
C THR A 433 11.05 5.17 4.78
N ARG A 434 11.71 4.48 3.84
CA ARG A 434 12.61 3.37 4.15
C ARG A 434 13.86 3.81 4.92
N ASN A 435 14.54 4.85 4.46
CA ASN A 435 15.86 5.20 4.98
C ASN A 435 15.82 5.99 6.30
N LEU A 436 14.79 6.83 6.51
CA LEU A 436 14.70 7.73 7.66
C LEU A 436 13.63 7.35 8.67
N MET A 437 12.44 6.91 8.24
CA MET A 437 11.30 6.73 9.13
C MET A 437 11.29 5.37 9.83
N ILE A 438 11.36 4.27 9.07
CA ILE A 438 11.15 2.91 9.61
C ILE A 438 12.13 2.61 10.75
N PHE A 439 13.44 2.78 10.54
CA PHE A 439 14.42 2.48 11.59
C PHE A 439 14.81 3.70 12.41
N GLY A 440 15.01 4.89 11.82
CA GLY A 440 15.47 6.06 12.57
C GLY A 440 14.53 6.43 13.72
N GLN A 441 13.25 6.62 13.41
CA GLN A 441 12.21 6.87 14.41
C GLN A 441 11.87 5.60 15.20
N GLY A 442 11.86 4.44 14.52
CA GLY A 442 11.55 3.15 15.14
C GLY A 442 12.54 2.75 16.24
N ALA A 443 13.84 2.93 16.06
CA ALA A 443 14.85 2.59 17.06
C ALA A 443 14.75 3.48 18.30
N MET A 444 14.50 4.78 18.12
CA MET A 444 14.30 5.72 19.23
C MET A 444 13.07 5.36 20.07
N ARG A 445 11.98 4.94 19.43
CA ARG A 445 10.71 4.62 20.09
C ARG A 445 10.63 3.20 20.64
N CYS A 446 11.15 2.22 19.91
CA CYS A 446 11.04 0.80 20.27
C CYS A 446 12.10 0.33 21.27
N HIS A 447 13.21 1.05 21.43
CA HIS A 447 14.19 0.76 22.47
C HIS A 447 13.66 1.21 23.85
N PRO A 448 13.57 0.32 24.87
CA PRO A 448 12.90 0.62 26.14
C PRO A 448 13.43 1.81 26.95
N HIS A 449 14.66 2.26 26.66
CA HIS A 449 15.39 3.25 27.45
C HIS A 449 16.01 4.38 26.61
N LEU A 450 15.91 4.33 25.27
CA LEU A 450 16.71 5.24 24.42
C LEU A 450 16.12 6.66 24.41
N LYS A 451 14.80 6.79 24.27
CA LYS A 451 14.10 8.08 24.38
C LYS A 451 14.37 8.77 25.71
N GLU A 452 14.12 8.07 26.83
CA GLU A 452 14.38 8.59 28.18
C GLU A 452 15.84 9.03 28.36
N MET A 453 16.80 8.27 27.78
CA MET A 453 18.21 8.63 27.82
C MET A 453 18.49 9.93 27.06
N VAL A 454 17.93 10.09 25.87
CA VAL A 454 18.08 11.30 25.04
C VAL A 454 17.47 12.52 25.74
N ASP A 455 16.28 12.37 26.33
CA ASP A 455 15.61 13.44 27.09
C ASP A 455 16.48 13.89 28.28
N LEU A 456 17.05 12.94 29.02
CA LEU A 456 17.96 13.22 30.15
C LEU A 456 19.28 13.87 29.72
N ILE A 457 19.80 13.55 28.54
CA ILE A 457 21.00 14.19 27.99
C ILE A 457 20.74 15.68 27.78
N HIS A 458 19.57 16.05 27.29
CA HIS A 458 19.22 17.44 27.00
C HIS A 458 18.69 18.22 28.21
N SER A 459 18.21 17.53 29.25
CA SER A 459 17.71 18.15 30.49
C SER A 459 18.75 19.03 31.19
N ASP A 460 18.31 20.15 31.76
CA ASP A 460 19.13 21.04 32.59
C ASP A 460 18.87 20.86 34.09
N ASP A 461 18.14 19.80 34.49
CA ASP A 461 17.87 19.46 35.89
C ASP A 461 19.16 19.01 36.60
N LYS A 462 19.34 19.44 37.85
CA LYS A 462 20.45 19.05 38.73
C LYS A 462 20.47 17.55 39.01
N SER A 463 19.32 16.88 38.98
CA SER A 463 19.17 15.44 39.18
C SER A 463 19.44 14.60 37.92
N ALA A 464 19.59 15.24 36.75
CA ALA A 464 19.68 14.57 35.45
C ALA A 464 20.86 13.60 35.35
N ASP A 465 22.01 13.88 35.97
CA ASP A 465 23.17 12.99 35.94
C ASP A 465 22.91 11.66 36.67
N ALA A 466 22.24 11.70 37.83
CA ALA A 466 21.92 10.50 38.60
C ALA A 466 20.85 9.66 37.90
N ALA A 467 19.82 10.30 37.36
CA ALA A 467 18.78 9.66 36.55
C ALA A 467 19.40 9.03 35.29
N PHE A 468 20.25 9.76 34.58
CA PHE A 468 20.96 9.28 33.39
C PHE A 468 21.76 8.01 33.67
N ASN A 469 22.57 7.99 34.73
CA ASN A 469 23.38 6.82 35.08
C ASN A 469 22.52 5.57 35.37
N LYS A 470 21.34 5.76 35.99
CA LYS A 470 20.38 4.66 36.24
C LYS A 470 19.81 4.11 34.93
N VAL A 471 19.40 4.97 34.01
CA VAL A 471 18.86 4.58 32.69
C VAL A 471 19.93 3.96 31.80
N PHE A 472 21.16 4.50 31.84
CA PHE A 472 22.32 3.95 31.16
C PHE A 472 22.64 2.52 31.63
N GLY A 473 22.64 2.27 32.96
CA GLY A 473 22.82 0.92 33.50
C GLY A 473 21.75 -0.07 33.04
N LYS A 474 20.48 0.36 32.98
CA LYS A 474 19.39 -0.47 32.41
C LYS A 474 19.61 -0.78 30.93
N THR A 475 20.07 0.21 30.16
CA THR A 475 20.39 0.07 28.73
C THR A 475 21.51 -0.94 28.50
N VAL A 476 22.62 -0.84 29.25
CA VAL A 476 23.70 -1.84 29.18
C VAL A 476 23.19 -3.24 29.52
N LYS A 477 22.39 -3.39 30.57
CA LYS A 477 21.78 -4.69 30.94
C LYS A 477 20.89 -5.24 29.83
N PHE A 478 20.09 -4.39 29.19
CA PHE A 478 19.26 -4.75 28.04
C PHE A 478 20.11 -5.23 26.87
N SER A 479 21.12 -4.47 26.46
CA SER A 479 22.03 -4.82 25.36
C SER A 479 22.75 -6.13 25.61
N VAL A 480 23.29 -6.35 26.81
CA VAL A 480 23.97 -7.60 27.19
C VAL A 480 22.99 -8.79 27.15
N LYS A 481 21.80 -8.64 27.71
CA LYS A 481 20.76 -9.69 27.70
C LYS A 481 20.37 -10.08 26.27
N ASN A 482 20.22 -9.10 25.37
CA ASN A 482 19.87 -9.35 23.98
C ASN A 482 21.03 -9.93 23.18
N ALA A 483 22.28 -9.54 23.44
CA ALA A 483 23.45 -10.15 22.84
C ALA A 483 23.55 -11.65 23.19
N PHE A 484 23.34 -12.02 24.46
CA PHE A 484 23.29 -13.43 24.86
C PHE A 484 22.11 -14.18 24.24
N ARG A 485 20.93 -13.55 24.12
CA ARG A 485 19.78 -14.16 23.43
C ARG A 485 20.08 -14.39 21.95
N SER A 486 20.66 -13.41 21.27
CA SER A 486 21.09 -13.52 19.87
C SER A 486 22.04 -14.69 19.69
N LEU A 487 23.06 -14.77 20.55
CA LEU A 487 24.05 -15.84 20.52
C LEU A 487 23.36 -17.21 20.72
N ALA A 488 22.56 -17.34 21.77
CA ALA A 488 21.83 -18.58 22.06
C ALA A 488 20.91 -19.00 20.90
N ASN A 489 20.06 -18.09 20.39
CA ASN A 489 19.13 -18.41 19.29
C ASN A 489 19.85 -18.70 17.96
N SER A 490 21.04 -18.12 17.76
CA SER A 490 21.84 -18.31 16.55
C SER A 490 22.55 -19.66 16.51
N TYR A 491 23.07 -20.14 17.64
CA TYR A 491 23.83 -21.40 17.72
C TYR A 491 23.03 -22.60 18.25
N LEU A 492 21.93 -22.38 18.99
CA LEU A 492 21.16 -23.44 19.65
C LEU A 492 19.68 -23.42 19.19
N PRO A 493 19.35 -24.04 18.04
CA PRO A 493 17.99 -24.01 17.47
C PRO A 493 16.87 -24.55 18.38
N PHE A 494 17.21 -25.40 19.35
CA PHE A 494 16.26 -25.97 20.30
C PHE A 494 15.80 -24.97 21.38
N LEU A 495 16.54 -23.89 21.62
CA LEU A 495 16.15 -22.82 22.57
C LEU A 495 15.15 -21.82 21.98
N ARG A 496 14.91 -21.87 20.66
CA ARG A 496 13.99 -20.95 19.98
C ARG A 496 12.55 -21.23 20.42
N SER A 497 11.85 -20.18 20.85
CA SER A 497 10.45 -20.25 21.24
C SER A 497 9.54 -20.57 20.04
N LYS A 498 8.43 -21.25 20.35
CA LYS A 498 7.30 -21.51 19.48
C LYS A 498 6.05 -21.51 20.36
N GLU A 499 4.99 -20.89 19.87
CA GLU A 499 3.73 -20.75 20.61
C GLU A 499 2.54 -21.26 19.78
N SER A 500 2.70 -21.37 18.45
CA SER A 500 1.64 -21.84 17.56
C SER A 500 1.18 -23.27 17.85
N ASN A 501 -0.13 -23.46 17.82
CA ASN A 501 -0.77 -24.77 17.85
C ASN A 501 -0.60 -25.53 16.51
N PHE A 502 -0.31 -24.83 15.41
CA PHE A 502 -0.20 -25.42 14.08
C PHE A 502 1.22 -25.95 13.81
N PRO A 503 1.39 -27.26 13.50
CA PRO A 503 2.70 -27.85 13.24
C PRO A 503 3.50 -27.15 12.14
N ILE A 504 2.84 -26.72 11.06
CA ILE A 504 3.47 -26.04 9.92
C ILE A 504 4.01 -24.64 10.26
N VAL A 505 3.42 -23.96 11.25
CA VAL A 505 3.79 -22.60 11.65
C VAL A 505 5.01 -22.59 12.57
N ARG A 506 5.14 -23.60 13.45
CA ARG A 506 6.16 -23.68 14.50
C ARG A 506 7.62 -23.50 14.01
N PRO A 507 8.06 -24.10 12.88
CA PRO A 507 9.42 -23.88 12.37
C PRO A 507 9.66 -22.42 11.99
N TYR A 508 8.68 -21.76 11.39
CA TYR A 508 8.80 -20.38 10.97
C TYR A 508 8.78 -19.41 12.16
N GLU A 509 7.94 -19.64 13.19
CA GLU A 509 8.00 -18.85 14.44
C GLU A 509 9.37 -18.91 15.11
N LYS A 510 9.98 -20.10 15.17
CA LYS A 510 11.34 -20.25 15.69
C LYS A 510 12.32 -19.39 14.90
N ARG A 511 12.13 -19.28 13.58
CA ARG A 511 12.99 -18.50 12.70
C ARG A 511 12.78 -17.00 12.86
N VAL A 512 11.53 -16.55 12.97
CA VAL A 512 11.17 -15.16 13.32
C VAL A 512 11.86 -14.76 14.62
N ASN A 513 11.74 -15.56 15.68
CA ASN A 513 12.42 -15.31 16.96
C ASN A 513 13.95 -15.31 16.85
N ALA A 514 14.52 -16.15 15.99
CA ALA A 514 15.97 -16.22 15.81
C ALA A 514 16.53 -14.99 15.08
N ILE A 515 15.85 -14.49 14.05
CA ILE A 515 16.27 -13.30 13.32
C ILE A 515 15.99 -12.04 14.15
N ALA A 516 14.83 -11.93 14.79
CA ALA A 516 14.50 -10.81 15.66
C ALA A 516 15.53 -10.62 16.78
N ALA A 517 16.01 -11.72 17.39
CA ALA A 517 17.02 -11.68 18.44
C ALA A 517 18.33 -11.00 18.00
N LYS A 518 18.63 -10.93 16.70
CA LYS A 518 19.81 -10.27 16.13
C LYS A 518 19.64 -8.75 16.06
N LEU A 519 18.41 -8.23 16.04
CA LEU A 519 18.14 -6.82 15.75
C LEU A 519 18.67 -5.88 16.83
N ALA A 520 18.29 -6.11 18.11
CA ALA A 520 18.77 -5.32 19.24
C ALA A 520 20.31 -5.23 19.34
N PRO A 521 21.09 -6.34 19.33
CA PRO A 521 22.55 -6.22 19.42
C PRO A 521 23.18 -5.53 18.20
N LEU A 522 22.60 -5.70 17.00
CA LEU A 522 23.08 -4.96 15.83
C LEU A 522 22.81 -3.45 15.97
N ALA A 523 21.61 -3.07 16.40
CA ALA A 523 21.24 -1.68 16.64
C ALA A 523 22.10 -1.04 17.75
N ASP A 524 22.24 -1.71 18.90
CA ASP A 524 22.97 -1.21 20.06
C ASP A 524 24.46 -1.04 19.76
N LEU A 525 25.10 -2.01 19.09
CA LEU A 525 26.50 -1.89 18.66
C LEU A 525 26.68 -0.79 17.61
N SER A 526 25.66 -0.55 16.78
CA SER A 526 25.68 0.55 15.81
C SER A 526 25.63 1.91 16.49
N LEU A 527 24.72 2.08 17.44
CA LEU A 527 24.63 3.28 18.26
C LEU A 527 25.91 3.51 19.06
N LEU A 528 26.53 2.46 19.59
CA LEU A 528 27.79 2.55 20.33
C LEU A 528 28.96 3.03 19.46
N VAL A 529 29.05 2.55 18.21
CA VAL A 529 30.20 2.82 17.32
C VAL A 529 30.01 4.07 16.47
N LEU A 530 28.79 4.29 15.97
CA LEU A 530 28.48 5.40 15.06
C LEU A 530 27.86 6.60 15.78
N GLY A 531 27.31 6.42 17.00
CA GLY A 531 26.65 7.49 17.74
C GLY A 531 25.58 8.20 16.89
N GLY A 532 25.63 9.53 16.85
CA GLY A 532 24.73 10.36 16.05
C GLY A 532 24.91 10.22 14.53
N ASP A 533 26.04 9.70 14.05
CA ASP A 533 26.26 9.49 12.61
C ASP A 533 25.47 8.29 12.07
N LEU A 534 24.88 7.44 12.93
CA LEU A 534 23.96 6.39 12.49
C LEU A 534 22.76 6.97 11.71
N LYS A 535 22.29 8.17 12.09
CA LYS A 535 21.22 8.89 11.37
C LYS A 535 21.63 9.28 9.94
N LYS A 536 22.93 9.56 9.73
CA LYS A 536 23.49 9.87 8.40
C LYS A 536 23.84 8.60 7.61
N ALA A 537 24.01 7.48 8.29
CA ALA A 537 24.29 6.18 7.67
C ALA A 537 22.99 5.52 7.15
N GLU A 538 22.30 6.22 6.24
CA GLU A 538 20.99 5.86 5.71
C GLU A 538 20.92 4.40 5.22
N LEU A 539 21.94 3.93 4.50
CA LEU A 539 22.00 2.55 4.00
C LEU A 539 22.04 1.50 5.12
N LEU A 540 22.69 1.80 6.26
CA LEU A 540 22.76 0.90 7.41
C LEU A 540 21.44 0.93 8.18
N SER A 541 20.92 2.13 8.44
CA SER A 541 19.60 2.35 9.05
C SER A 541 18.49 1.60 8.29
N ALA A 542 18.45 1.78 6.97
CA ALA A 542 17.46 1.17 6.11
C ALA A 542 17.49 -0.37 6.16
N ARG A 543 18.69 -0.98 6.20
CA ARG A 543 18.81 -2.44 6.30
C ARG A 543 18.29 -2.96 7.64
N LEU A 544 18.50 -2.25 8.75
CA LEU A 544 17.90 -2.63 10.04
C LEU A 544 16.37 -2.45 10.01
N GLY A 545 15.88 -1.42 9.33
CA GLY A 545 14.46 -1.22 9.04
C GLY A 545 13.87 -2.38 8.24
N ASP A 546 14.52 -2.79 7.16
CA ASP A 546 14.10 -3.92 6.33
C ASP A 546 13.97 -5.21 7.16
N VAL A 547 14.92 -5.49 8.07
CA VAL A 547 14.83 -6.67 8.97
C VAL A 547 13.55 -6.62 9.79
N MET A 548 13.25 -5.47 10.41
CA MET A 548 12.03 -5.29 11.20
C MET A 548 10.77 -5.45 10.34
N SER A 549 10.75 -4.85 9.16
CA SER A 549 9.63 -4.91 8.22
C SER A 549 9.31 -6.32 7.75
N TYR A 550 10.32 -7.09 7.36
CA TYR A 550 10.11 -8.46 6.89
C TYR A 550 9.71 -9.41 8.03
N LEU A 551 10.13 -9.14 9.27
CA LEU A 551 9.63 -9.87 10.43
C LEU A 551 8.18 -9.49 10.78
N TYR A 552 7.80 -8.22 10.60
CA TYR A 552 6.40 -7.79 10.70
C TYR A 552 5.54 -8.49 9.65
N ALA A 553 6.01 -8.57 8.40
CA ALA A 553 5.33 -9.27 7.32
C ALA A 553 5.19 -10.78 7.60
N ALA A 554 6.23 -11.41 8.17
CA ALA A 554 6.18 -12.80 8.61
C ALA A 554 5.18 -13.02 9.77
N MET A 555 5.11 -12.10 10.74
CA MET A 555 4.11 -12.13 11.81
C MET A 555 2.68 -11.99 11.26
N ALA A 556 2.48 -11.06 10.32
CA ALA A 556 1.20 -10.87 9.63
C ALA A 556 0.76 -12.15 8.92
N THR A 557 1.68 -12.79 8.19
CA THR A 557 1.45 -14.04 7.45
C THR A 557 1.06 -15.20 8.37
N ILE A 558 1.74 -15.34 9.52
CA ILE A 558 1.38 -16.32 10.55
C ILE A 558 -0.05 -16.10 11.02
N ARG A 559 -0.38 -14.87 11.45
CA ARG A 559 -1.71 -14.56 11.98
C ARG A 559 -2.80 -14.79 10.94
N PHE A 560 -2.59 -14.34 9.70
CA PHE A 560 -3.53 -14.51 8.60
C PHE A 560 -3.81 -15.99 8.32
N TYR A 561 -2.78 -16.83 8.24
CA TYR A 561 -2.94 -18.27 8.07
C TYR A 561 -3.67 -18.96 9.24
N GLU A 562 -3.39 -18.52 10.47
CA GLU A 562 -4.01 -19.10 11.65
C GLU A 562 -5.48 -18.72 11.82
N GLN A 563 -5.87 -17.50 11.45
CA GLN A 563 -7.18 -16.94 11.83
C GLN A 563 -8.10 -16.58 10.65
N ARG A 564 -7.56 -16.33 9.45
CA ARG A 564 -8.34 -15.85 8.30
C ARG A 564 -8.49 -16.88 7.19
N VAL A 565 -7.51 -17.78 7.04
CA VAL A 565 -7.56 -18.80 5.99
C VAL A 565 -8.62 -19.85 6.31
N GLU A 566 -9.57 -19.99 5.39
CA GLU A 566 -10.68 -20.94 5.48
C GLU A 566 -10.22 -22.38 5.19
N ASP A 567 -9.64 -22.59 4.00
CA ASP A 567 -9.04 -23.86 3.60
C ASP A 567 -7.50 -23.81 3.69
N ARG A 568 -6.98 -24.34 4.79
CA ARG A 568 -5.53 -24.38 5.06
C ARG A 568 -4.78 -25.36 4.18
N THR A 569 -5.43 -26.39 3.66
CA THR A 569 -4.80 -27.35 2.74
C THR A 569 -4.52 -26.68 1.39
N GLN A 570 -5.45 -25.88 0.89
CA GLN A 570 -5.25 -25.11 -0.35
C GLN A 570 -4.26 -23.95 -0.16
N ALA A 571 -4.18 -23.38 1.05
CA ALA A 571 -3.30 -22.24 1.35
C ALA A 571 -1.86 -22.61 1.72
N GLU A 572 -1.54 -23.89 1.93
CA GLU A 572 -0.23 -24.33 2.45
C GLU A 572 0.95 -23.79 1.64
N ALA A 573 0.93 -23.95 0.32
CA ALA A 573 2.00 -23.47 -0.56
C ALA A 573 2.15 -21.93 -0.54
N TYR A 574 1.03 -21.20 -0.47
CA TYR A 574 1.00 -19.74 -0.39
C TYR A 574 1.65 -19.25 0.91
N PHE A 575 1.25 -19.85 2.03
CA PHE A 575 1.79 -19.56 3.34
C PHE A 575 3.29 -19.84 3.42
N ARG A 576 3.72 -21.03 2.98
CA ARG A 576 5.14 -21.42 3.00
C ARG A 576 5.99 -20.46 2.17
N TYR A 577 5.56 -20.12 0.95
CA TYR A 577 6.27 -19.17 0.11
C TYR A 577 6.39 -17.81 0.77
N ALA A 578 5.28 -17.24 1.27
CA ALA A 578 5.27 -15.93 1.92
C ALA A 578 6.20 -15.90 3.16
N MET A 579 6.24 -16.97 3.95
CA MET A 579 7.14 -17.11 5.09
C MET A 579 8.61 -17.25 4.69
N GLU A 580 8.92 -18.15 3.76
CA GLU A 580 10.29 -18.39 3.28
C GLU A 580 10.87 -17.14 2.63
N TRP A 581 10.08 -16.47 1.77
CA TRP A 581 10.46 -15.21 1.15
C TRP A 581 10.75 -14.13 2.21
N SER A 582 9.82 -13.89 3.14
CA SER A 582 9.99 -12.84 4.17
C SER A 582 11.23 -13.10 5.05
N LEU A 583 11.42 -14.34 5.49
CA LEU A 583 12.56 -14.70 6.33
C LEU A 583 13.88 -14.60 5.57
N GLN A 584 13.91 -14.98 4.29
CA GLN A 584 15.08 -14.86 3.43
C GLN A 584 15.47 -13.40 3.21
N GLN A 585 14.50 -12.52 2.96
CA GLN A 585 14.74 -11.08 2.84
C GLN A 585 15.27 -10.48 4.15
N ALA A 586 14.69 -10.87 5.30
CA ALA A 586 15.17 -10.44 6.61
C ALA A 586 16.62 -10.89 6.88
N GLU A 587 16.98 -12.15 6.60
CA GLU A 587 18.35 -12.62 6.78
C GLU A 587 19.33 -11.94 5.80
N THR A 588 18.90 -11.71 4.57
CA THR A 588 19.70 -10.99 3.56
C THR A 588 20.00 -9.56 4.01
N ALA A 589 19.02 -8.85 4.58
CA ALA A 589 19.21 -7.53 5.15
C ALA A 589 20.20 -7.55 6.33
N VAL A 590 20.12 -8.54 7.23
CA VAL A 590 21.10 -8.74 8.31
C VAL A 590 22.51 -8.94 7.76
N VAL A 591 22.69 -9.84 6.79
CA VAL A 591 24.01 -10.15 6.22
C VAL A 591 24.59 -8.93 5.51
N ASN A 592 23.78 -8.24 4.71
CA ASN A 592 24.20 -7.02 4.01
C ASN A 592 24.54 -5.89 4.97
N PHE A 593 23.80 -5.75 6.07
CA PHE A 593 24.10 -4.79 7.13
C PHE A 593 25.51 -5.04 7.70
N ILE A 594 25.79 -6.26 8.13
CA ILE A 594 27.07 -6.63 8.73
C ILE A 594 28.21 -6.49 7.72
N ASN A 595 28.04 -7.00 6.50
CA ASN A 595 29.07 -6.93 5.45
C ASN A 595 29.56 -5.49 5.20
N ASN A 596 28.65 -4.52 5.31
CA ASN A 596 28.90 -3.11 5.04
C ASN A 596 29.12 -2.28 6.31
N PHE A 597 29.17 -2.90 7.50
CA PHE A 597 29.38 -2.15 8.74
C PHE A 597 30.81 -1.62 8.83
N PRO A 598 31.07 -0.31 9.01
CA PRO A 598 32.37 0.29 8.73
C PRO A 598 33.48 -0.15 9.69
N ASN A 599 33.17 -0.44 10.95
CA ASN A 599 34.17 -0.84 11.94
C ASN A 599 34.45 -2.35 11.89
N THR A 600 35.64 -2.75 11.42
CA THR A 600 36.01 -4.17 11.22
C THR A 600 35.97 -5.03 12.50
N PRO A 601 36.51 -4.59 13.66
CA PRO A 601 36.40 -5.39 14.89
C PRO A 601 34.95 -5.60 15.34
N THR A 602 34.13 -4.53 15.31
CA THR A 602 32.70 -4.61 15.63
C THR A 602 31.98 -5.53 14.65
N ARG A 603 32.33 -5.48 13.36
CA ARG A 603 31.80 -6.39 12.34
C ARG A 603 32.07 -7.85 12.70
N GLY A 604 33.29 -8.18 13.14
CA GLY A 604 33.64 -9.52 13.62
C GLY A 604 32.79 -9.95 14.82
N LEU A 605 32.62 -9.06 15.80
CA LEU A 605 31.77 -9.30 16.97
C LEU A 605 30.29 -9.50 16.58
N MET A 606 29.76 -8.67 15.69
CA MET A 606 28.40 -8.79 15.16
C MET A 606 28.20 -10.16 14.51
N ARG A 607 29.16 -10.63 13.68
CA ARG A 607 29.09 -11.97 13.08
C ARG A 607 29.05 -13.08 14.11
N LEU A 608 29.90 -12.99 15.13
CA LEU A 608 29.93 -13.95 16.22
C LEU A 608 28.61 -13.98 16.99
N LEU A 609 28.04 -12.83 17.34
CA LEU A 609 26.79 -12.76 18.10
C LEU A 609 25.55 -13.23 17.31
N THR A 610 25.62 -13.18 15.98
CA THR A 610 24.46 -13.40 15.10
C THR A 610 24.58 -14.64 14.21
N ASN A 611 25.71 -15.35 14.26
CA ASN A 611 26.07 -16.47 13.38
C ASN A 611 25.75 -16.21 11.90
N THR A 612 26.40 -15.20 11.32
CA THR A 612 26.20 -14.77 9.92
C THR A 612 27.40 -15.13 9.03
N TYR A 613 28.09 -16.21 9.37
CA TYR A 613 29.14 -16.81 8.54
C TYR A 613 28.55 -17.65 7.40
N THR A 614 27.36 -18.20 7.60
CA THR A 614 26.59 -18.95 6.60
C THR A 614 25.13 -18.49 6.61
N SER A 615 24.45 -18.60 5.47
CA SER A 615 22.98 -18.42 5.43
C SER A 615 22.34 -19.56 6.21
N SER A 616 21.35 -19.25 7.05
CA SER A 616 20.67 -20.27 7.86
C SER A 616 19.17 -20.40 7.55
N VAL A 617 18.61 -19.54 6.70
CA VAL A 617 17.26 -19.63 6.12
C VAL A 617 17.43 -20.41 4.82
N SER A 618 16.65 -21.49 4.67
CA SER A 618 16.48 -22.14 3.38
C SER A 618 15.80 -21.18 2.41
N GLY A 619 16.39 -20.98 1.23
CA GLY A 619 15.70 -20.28 0.15
C GLY A 619 14.46 -21.05 -0.33
N ILE A 620 13.62 -20.36 -1.08
CA ILE A 620 12.45 -20.95 -1.74
C ILE A 620 12.94 -22.03 -2.70
N SER A 621 12.47 -23.27 -2.54
CA SER A 621 12.86 -24.38 -3.41
C SER A 621 12.08 -24.37 -4.72
N ASP A 622 12.70 -24.91 -5.78
CA ASP A 622 12.01 -25.12 -7.07
C ASP A 622 10.75 -25.99 -6.92
N ASP A 623 10.75 -26.94 -5.97
CA ASP A 623 9.57 -27.74 -5.66
C ASP A 623 8.42 -26.89 -5.12
N LEU A 624 8.71 -25.95 -4.20
CA LEU A 624 7.69 -25.04 -3.68
C LEU A 624 7.21 -24.07 -4.76
N VAL A 625 8.10 -23.62 -5.66
CA VAL A 625 7.73 -22.82 -6.84
C VAL A 625 6.74 -23.58 -7.72
N ARG A 626 7.06 -24.83 -8.07
CA ARG A 626 6.17 -25.69 -8.87
C ARG A 626 4.85 -25.96 -8.15
N GLU A 627 4.89 -26.28 -6.87
CA GLU A 627 3.71 -26.53 -6.03
C GLU A 627 2.77 -25.33 -6.01
N LEU A 628 3.27 -24.14 -5.65
CA LEU A 628 2.49 -22.92 -5.56
C LEU A 628 1.98 -22.48 -6.93
N SER A 629 2.81 -22.55 -7.97
CA SER A 629 2.37 -22.23 -9.32
C SER A 629 1.23 -23.15 -9.76
N MET A 630 1.30 -24.45 -9.51
CA MET A 630 0.21 -25.36 -9.88
C MET A 630 -1.06 -25.12 -9.06
N ALA A 631 -0.91 -24.78 -7.77
CA ALA A 631 -2.03 -24.39 -6.91
C ALA A 631 -2.73 -23.12 -7.40
N SER A 632 -1.98 -22.14 -7.92
CA SER A 632 -2.55 -20.90 -8.45
C SER A 632 -3.38 -21.06 -9.72
N LEU A 633 -3.13 -22.11 -10.51
CA LEU A 633 -3.90 -22.43 -11.71
C LEU A 633 -5.24 -23.12 -11.39
N GLN A 634 -5.47 -23.53 -10.14
CA GLN A 634 -6.72 -24.18 -9.73
C GLN A 634 -7.83 -23.16 -9.45
N ASP A 635 -9.07 -23.52 -9.78
CA ASP A 635 -10.26 -22.82 -9.29
C ASP A 635 -10.50 -23.24 -7.84
N SER A 636 -9.96 -22.46 -6.91
CA SER A 636 -9.80 -22.83 -5.50
C SER A 636 -10.35 -21.73 -4.59
N SER A 637 -10.80 -22.13 -3.39
CA SER A 637 -11.33 -21.21 -2.38
C SER A 637 -10.29 -20.18 -1.93
N ILE A 638 -9.02 -20.61 -1.79
CA ILE A 638 -7.93 -19.68 -1.44
C ILE A 638 -7.67 -18.66 -2.54
N LYS A 639 -7.74 -19.04 -3.82
CA LYS A 639 -7.60 -18.09 -4.93
C LYS A 639 -8.73 -17.07 -4.90
N ALA A 640 -9.98 -17.50 -4.69
CA ALA A 640 -11.12 -16.61 -4.54
C ALA A 640 -10.94 -15.65 -3.34
N GLN A 641 -10.48 -16.17 -2.20
CA GLN A 641 -10.16 -15.35 -1.01
C GLN A 641 -9.05 -14.33 -1.29
N LEU A 642 -8.00 -14.69 -2.04
CA LEU A 642 -6.89 -13.79 -2.37
C LEU A 642 -7.16 -12.85 -3.55
N THR A 643 -8.31 -12.96 -4.21
CA THR A 643 -8.70 -12.10 -5.34
C THR A 643 -10.04 -11.40 -5.13
N HIS A 644 -10.58 -11.46 -3.91
CA HIS A 644 -11.91 -10.96 -3.55
C HIS A 644 -12.14 -9.47 -3.81
N LEU A 645 -11.07 -8.67 -3.89
CA LEU A 645 -11.14 -7.23 -4.17
C LEU A 645 -11.41 -6.95 -5.65
N VAL A 646 -11.10 -7.89 -6.55
CA VAL A 646 -11.35 -7.76 -7.99
C VAL A 646 -12.80 -8.15 -8.27
N LYS A 647 -13.65 -7.14 -8.49
CA LYS A 647 -15.04 -7.35 -8.94
C LYS A 647 -15.07 -7.33 -10.45
N THR A 648 -15.68 -8.35 -11.04
CA THR A 648 -15.82 -8.49 -12.49
C THR A 648 -17.12 -7.87 -12.95
N MET A 649 -17.06 -7.07 -14.02
CA MET A 649 -18.21 -6.52 -14.72
C MET A 649 -18.42 -7.28 -16.04
N PRO A 650 -19.67 -7.55 -16.45
CA PRO A 650 -19.93 -8.27 -17.69
C PRO A 650 -19.22 -7.63 -18.89
N GLY A 651 -18.39 -8.43 -19.57
CA GLY A 651 -17.64 -8.01 -20.75
C GLY A 651 -16.30 -7.30 -20.47
N ASP A 652 -15.96 -7.02 -19.22
CA ASP A 652 -14.62 -6.49 -18.89
C ASP A 652 -13.52 -7.56 -19.07
N GLY A 653 -12.26 -7.13 -19.09
CA GLY A 653 -11.13 -8.04 -19.26
C GLY A 653 -10.99 -9.12 -18.17
N ASN A 654 -11.43 -8.85 -16.94
CA ASN A 654 -11.36 -9.81 -15.83
C ASN A 654 -12.49 -10.85 -15.93
N ASP A 655 -13.70 -10.44 -16.30
CA ASP A 655 -14.85 -11.30 -16.58
C ASP A 655 -14.53 -12.27 -17.73
N ILE A 656 -14.00 -11.74 -18.84
CA ILE A 656 -13.59 -12.54 -20.00
C ILE A 656 -12.57 -13.62 -19.61
N ASN A 657 -11.56 -13.25 -18.82
CA ASN A 657 -10.55 -14.20 -18.35
C ASN A 657 -11.15 -15.24 -17.41
N GLU A 658 -12.04 -14.83 -16.50
CA GLU A 658 -12.68 -15.73 -15.54
C GLU A 658 -13.62 -16.74 -16.23
N GLN A 659 -14.41 -16.29 -17.19
CA GLN A 659 -15.29 -17.17 -17.97
C GLN A 659 -14.48 -18.21 -18.76
N ALA A 660 -13.38 -17.81 -19.40
CA ALA A 660 -12.50 -18.73 -20.11
C ALA A 660 -11.80 -19.71 -19.16
N PHE A 661 -11.38 -19.24 -17.98
CA PHE A 661 -10.75 -20.05 -16.94
C PHE A 661 -11.69 -21.14 -16.43
N LYS A 662 -12.92 -20.78 -16.05
CA LYS A 662 -13.95 -21.74 -15.60
C LYS A 662 -14.36 -22.71 -16.69
N ALA A 663 -14.57 -22.22 -17.92
CA ALA A 663 -14.90 -23.07 -19.06
C ALA A 663 -13.79 -24.08 -19.37
N LYS A 664 -12.51 -23.68 -19.26
CA LYS A 664 -11.38 -24.59 -19.46
C LYS A 664 -11.34 -25.68 -18.40
N HIS A 665 -11.53 -25.35 -17.12
CA HIS A 665 -11.61 -26.34 -16.03
C HIS A 665 -12.70 -27.37 -16.29
N ALA A 666 -13.90 -26.91 -16.67
CA ALA A 666 -15.02 -27.80 -17.01
C ALA A 666 -14.71 -28.69 -18.24
N ALA A 667 -13.98 -28.17 -19.23
CA ALA A 667 -13.64 -28.89 -20.46
C ALA A 667 -12.38 -29.79 -20.35
N MET A 668 -11.63 -29.77 -19.24
CA MET A 668 -10.34 -30.50 -19.12
C MET A 668 -10.40 -32.00 -19.49
N PRO A 669 -11.42 -32.78 -19.06
CA PRO A 669 -11.52 -34.18 -19.45
C PRO A 669 -11.68 -34.36 -20.96
N LEU A 670 -12.47 -33.47 -21.59
CA LEU A 670 -12.71 -33.49 -23.04
C LEU A 670 -11.49 -33.04 -23.82
N LEU A 671 -10.77 -32.00 -23.36
CA LEU A 671 -9.51 -31.56 -23.97
C LEU A 671 -8.47 -32.68 -23.94
N SER A 672 -8.41 -33.44 -22.85
CA SER A 672 -7.53 -34.61 -22.74
C SER A 672 -7.94 -35.73 -23.70
N LYS A 673 -9.25 -35.93 -23.91
CA LYS A 673 -9.79 -36.88 -24.90
C LYS A 673 -9.41 -36.47 -26.32
N VAL A 674 -9.62 -35.20 -26.68
CA VAL A 674 -9.21 -34.61 -27.97
C VAL A 674 -7.71 -34.78 -28.20
N GLN A 675 -6.87 -34.45 -27.23
CA GLN A 675 -5.42 -34.58 -27.39
C GLN A 675 -4.98 -36.04 -27.63
N LYS A 676 -5.60 -37.01 -26.94
CA LYS A 676 -5.34 -38.44 -27.17
C LYS A 676 -5.79 -38.87 -28.56
N ALA A 677 -6.98 -38.44 -29.00
CA ALA A 677 -7.51 -38.77 -30.31
C ALA A 677 -6.64 -38.20 -31.44
N LEU A 678 -6.23 -36.94 -31.34
CA LEU A 678 -5.34 -36.29 -32.32
C LEU A 678 -3.94 -36.92 -32.38
N ARG A 679 -3.42 -37.46 -31.27
CA ARG A 679 -2.15 -38.22 -31.27
C ARG A 679 -2.28 -39.56 -31.97
N LYS A 680 -3.44 -40.22 -31.84
CA LYS A 680 -3.74 -41.52 -32.47
C LYS A 680 -4.05 -41.37 -33.96
N SER A 681 -4.78 -40.32 -34.33
CA SER A 681 -5.21 -40.05 -35.71
C SER A 681 -5.19 -38.54 -35.96
N PRO A 682 -4.05 -38.01 -36.44
CA PRO A 682 -3.91 -36.58 -36.69
C PRO A 682 -4.88 -36.08 -37.76
N VAL A 683 -5.52 -34.95 -37.50
CA VAL A 683 -6.30 -34.21 -38.52
C VAL A 683 -5.32 -33.41 -39.38
N VAL A 684 -5.27 -33.71 -40.68
CA VAL A 684 -4.35 -33.05 -41.64
C VAL A 684 -5.15 -32.53 -42.84
N PRO A 685 -5.07 -31.22 -43.16
CA PRO A 685 -4.37 -30.17 -42.40
C PRO A 685 -5.10 -29.81 -41.10
N PHE A 686 -4.37 -29.47 -40.04
CA PHE A 686 -4.96 -28.88 -38.84
C PHE A 686 -5.25 -27.40 -39.14
N VAL A 687 -6.47 -27.11 -39.60
CA VAL A 687 -6.87 -25.75 -39.98
C VAL A 687 -7.18 -24.91 -38.74
N SER A 688 -7.92 -25.49 -37.80
CA SER A 688 -8.34 -24.82 -36.57
C SER A 688 -8.81 -25.85 -35.53
N PHE A 689 -9.01 -25.41 -34.29
CA PHE A 689 -9.49 -26.30 -33.22
C PHE A 689 -10.90 -26.82 -33.49
N GLU A 690 -11.78 -25.96 -34.01
CA GLU A 690 -13.16 -26.29 -34.39
C GLU A 690 -13.17 -27.34 -35.50
N ASN A 691 -12.34 -27.15 -36.53
CA ASN A 691 -12.20 -28.13 -37.60
C ASN A 691 -11.73 -29.49 -37.07
N ALA A 692 -10.77 -29.49 -36.14
CA ALA A 692 -10.30 -30.73 -35.53
C ALA A 692 -11.38 -31.42 -34.69
N VAL A 693 -12.16 -30.66 -33.90
CA VAL A 693 -13.28 -31.18 -33.11
C VAL A 693 -14.38 -31.74 -34.02
N ASP A 694 -14.71 -31.06 -35.12
CA ASP A 694 -15.68 -31.52 -36.12
C ASP A 694 -15.27 -32.85 -36.76
N LYS A 695 -13.99 -32.98 -37.12
CA LYS A 695 -13.45 -34.22 -37.68
C LYS A 695 -13.44 -35.37 -36.69
N LEU A 696 -13.20 -35.09 -35.41
CA LEU A 696 -13.29 -36.10 -34.35
C LEU A 696 -14.74 -36.53 -34.08
N LEU A 697 -15.71 -35.63 -34.23
CA LEU A 697 -17.14 -35.98 -34.19
C LEU A 697 -17.52 -36.87 -35.38
N GLU A 698 -17.11 -36.51 -36.61
CA GLU A 698 -17.33 -37.33 -37.81
C GLU A 698 -16.72 -38.74 -37.66
N ALA A 699 -15.56 -38.85 -37.00
CA ALA A 699 -14.88 -40.11 -36.73
C ALA A 699 -15.51 -40.92 -35.57
N GLY A 700 -16.55 -40.40 -34.90
CA GLY A 700 -17.19 -41.04 -33.75
C GLY A 700 -16.34 -41.05 -32.47
N GLU A 701 -15.25 -40.29 -32.43
CA GLU A 701 -14.40 -40.15 -31.24
C GLU A 701 -14.98 -39.13 -30.24
N LEU A 702 -15.92 -38.27 -30.68
CA LEU A 702 -16.67 -37.32 -29.84
C LEU A 702 -18.18 -37.44 -30.03
N THR A 703 -18.96 -36.98 -29.04
CA THR A 703 -20.41 -36.80 -29.15
C THR A 703 -20.78 -35.35 -29.50
N THR A 704 -22.02 -35.11 -29.92
CA THR A 704 -22.54 -33.75 -30.21
C THR A 704 -22.51 -32.85 -28.98
N ASP A 705 -22.78 -33.39 -27.79
CA ASP A 705 -22.73 -32.65 -26.53
C ASP A 705 -21.28 -32.27 -26.18
N GLU A 706 -20.35 -33.22 -26.32
CA GLU A 706 -18.92 -32.98 -26.08
C GLU A 706 -18.38 -31.90 -27.03
N ARG A 707 -18.78 -31.95 -28.31
CA ARG A 707 -18.46 -30.91 -29.30
C ARG A 707 -18.95 -29.55 -28.84
N THR A 708 -20.20 -29.44 -28.39
CA THR A 708 -20.80 -28.17 -27.98
C THR A 708 -20.01 -27.53 -26.85
N VAL A 709 -19.67 -28.30 -25.81
CA VAL A 709 -18.84 -27.83 -24.69
C VAL A 709 -17.44 -27.39 -25.16
N LEU A 710 -16.80 -28.14 -26.05
CA LEU A 710 -15.47 -27.81 -26.57
C LEU A 710 -15.47 -26.52 -27.40
N LEU A 711 -16.49 -26.30 -28.22
CA LEU A 711 -16.62 -25.08 -29.02
C LEU A 711 -16.93 -23.87 -28.15
N GLU A 712 -17.84 -24.01 -27.18
CA GLU A 712 -18.15 -22.93 -26.23
C GLU A 712 -16.90 -22.51 -25.42
N TYR A 713 -16.12 -23.49 -24.93
CA TYR A 713 -14.81 -23.23 -24.32
C TYR A 713 -13.88 -22.48 -25.28
N ASN A 714 -13.80 -22.94 -26.52
CA ASN A 714 -12.86 -22.40 -27.49
C ASN A 714 -13.18 -20.94 -27.86
N GLU A 715 -14.45 -20.56 -27.95
CA GLU A 715 -14.85 -19.15 -28.15
C GLU A 715 -14.42 -18.27 -26.97
N LYS A 716 -14.69 -18.70 -25.73
CA LYS A 716 -14.22 -17.98 -24.53
C LYS A 716 -12.69 -17.91 -24.47
N ARG A 717 -11.98 -18.98 -24.87
CA ARG A 717 -10.52 -19.01 -24.95
C ARG A 717 -9.99 -18.01 -25.97
N LYS A 718 -10.56 -17.95 -27.18
CA LYS A 718 -10.15 -16.97 -28.20
C LYS A 718 -10.33 -15.54 -27.69
N LEU A 719 -11.50 -15.26 -27.12
CA LEU A 719 -11.81 -13.95 -26.54
C LEU A 719 -10.82 -13.58 -25.42
N SER A 720 -10.53 -14.49 -24.50
CA SER A 720 -9.53 -14.24 -23.45
C SER A 720 -8.09 -14.16 -23.97
N VAL A 721 -7.77 -14.68 -25.15
CA VAL A 721 -6.41 -14.65 -25.68
C VAL A 721 -6.14 -13.49 -26.63
N ARG A 722 -7.18 -12.99 -27.31
CA ARG A 722 -7.05 -11.83 -28.21
C ARG A 722 -6.78 -10.55 -27.41
N VAL A 723 -6.39 -9.52 -28.16
CA VAL A 723 -6.28 -8.14 -27.69
C VAL A 723 -7.32 -7.32 -28.43
N ASP A 724 -7.65 -6.15 -27.89
CA ASP A 724 -8.54 -5.22 -28.58
C ASP A 724 -7.91 -4.74 -29.89
N GLU A 725 -8.73 -4.68 -30.95
CA GLU A 725 -8.31 -4.22 -32.27
C GLU A 725 -8.93 -2.86 -32.57
N PHE A 726 -8.18 -2.04 -33.30
CA PHE A 726 -8.59 -0.71 -33.67
C PHE A 726 -8.44 -0.51 -35.17
N THR A 727 -9.24 0.41 -35.74
CA THR A 727 -9.05 0.89 -37.11
C THR A 727 -7.67 1.55 -37.26
N PHE A 728 -7.26 1.85 -38.50
CA PHE A 728 -6.05 2.63 -38.75
C PHE A 728 -6.05 3.98 -38.00
N ASP A 729 -7.23 4.57 -37.80
CA ASP A 729 -7.45 5.84 -37.11
C ASP A 729 -7.72 5.68 -35.60
N MET A 730 -7.50 4.48 -35.05
CA MET A 730 -7.64 4.14 -33.63
C MET A 730 -9.07 4.13 -33.07
N ASP A 731 -10.08 3.89 -33.92
CA ASP A 731 -11.43 3.60 -33.47
C ASP A 731 -11.53 2.12 -33.04
N LEU A 732 -12.12 1.86 -31.87
CA LEU A 732 -12.27 0.50 -31.35
C LEU A 732 -13.21 -0.32 -32.25
N LEU A 733 -12.74 -1.49 -32.70
CA LEU A 733 -13.55 -2.44 -33.47
C LEU A 733 -14.38 -3.32 -32.54
N SER A 734 -15.61 -3.64 -32.94
CA SER A 734 -16.45 -4.59 -32.21
C SER A 734 -15.92 -6.02 -32.34
N ALA A 735 -16.31 -6.87 -31.39
CA ALA A 735 -15.95 -8.28 -31.41
C ALA A 735 -16.33 -8.98 -32.72
N GLU A 736 -17.49 -8.64 -33.28
CA GLU A 736 -18.05 -9.22 -34.50
C GLU A 736 -17.27 -8.80 -35.76
N GLU A 737 -16.71 -7.59 -35.78
CA GLU A 737 -15.89 -7.08 -36.89
C GLU A 737 -14.49 -7.70 -36.94
N THR A 738 -13.98 -8.14 -35.79
CA THR A 738 -12.63 -8.74 -35.64
C THR A 738 -12.59 -10.24 -35.84
N ASP A 739 -13.74 -10.92 -35.82
CA ASP A 739 -13.80 -12.33 -36.18
C ASP A 739 -13.53 -12.45 -37.69
N GLY A 740 -12.34 -12.95 -38.03
CA GLY A 740 -11.86 -13.07 -39.40
C GLY A 740 -12.82 -13.85 -40.33
N PRO A 741 -12.48 -14.02 -41.62
CA PRO A 741 -13.40 -14.47 -42.68
C PRO A 741 -13.99 -15.90 -42.54
N SER A 742 -13.89 -16.56 -41.38
CA SER A 742 -14.52 -17.83 -41.05
C SER A 742 -15.95 -17.72 -40.51
N ALA A 743 -16.45 -16.54 -40.13
CA ALA A 743 -17.84 -16.35 -39.74
C ALA A 743 -18.66 -15.74 -40.90
N GLY A 744 -19.11 -16.59 -41.81
CA GLY A 744 -20.34 -16.31 -42.58
C GLY A 744 -20.32 -15.18 -43.61
N ARG A 745 -19.30 -15.07 -44.48
CA ARG A 745 -19.60 -14.49 -45.81
C ARG A 745 -20.50 -15.46 -46.55
N THR A 746 -21.79 -15.14 -46.65
CA THR A 746 -22.68 -15.80 -47.60
C THR A 746 -22.06 -15.68 -49.00
N LYS A 747 -22.15 -16.76 -49.79
CA LYS A 747 -21.59 -16.86 -51.15
C LYS A 747 -21.90 -15.66 -52.06
N ASP A 748 -22.94 -14.89 -51.76
CA ASP A 748 -23.38 -13.74 -52.54
C ASP A 748 -22.49 -12.49 -52.38
N GLU A 749 -21.73 -12.34 -51.29
CA GLU A 749 -20.88 -11.15 -51.10
C GLU A 749 -19.51 -11.27 -51.79
N ALA A 750 -19.04 -12.50 -52.06
CA ALA A 750 -17.82 -12.73 -52.81
C ALA A 750 -17.99 -12.46 -54.33
N ALA A 751 -19.23 -12.34 -54.82
CA ALA A 751 -19.52 -12.08 -56.23
C ALA A 751 -19.48 -10.58 -56.60
N ASN A 752 -19.50 -9.67 -55.61
CA ASN A 752 -19.48 -8.22 -55.85
C ASN A 752 -18.09 -7.57 -55.66
N ALA A 753 -17.06 -8.37 -55.37
CA ALA A 753 -15.67 -7.92 -55.21
C ALA A 753 -14.71 -8.52 -56.26
N ALA A 754 -15.23 -8.92 -57.42
CA ALA A 754 -14.46 -9.41 -58.57
C ALA A 754 -14.55 -8.45 -59.76
#